data_AF-A0A7C5DZR0-F1
#
_entry.id   AF-A0A7C5DZR0-F1
#
_cell.length_a   1.000
_cell.length_b   1.000
_cell.length_c   1.000
_cell.angle_alpha   90.00
_cell.angle_beta   90.00
_cell.angle_gamma   90.00
#
_symmetry.space_group_name_H-M   'P 1'
#
loop_
_entity.id
_entity.type
_entity.pdbx_description
1 polymer ?
#
loop_
_entity_poly.entity_id
_entity_poly.type
_entity_poly.pdbx_seq_one_letter_code
_entity_poly.pdbx_strand_id
1 'polypeptide(L)'
;MNKSKDKQKNRVLLISFLTSTALCAVLFLLWLAYPILISSDYNEKSFDRLRNKSHAIKTEFSSIINQVLSKHDILESTALPDEEEKIFTFFEKFQINKSKEGIAYYDASKQLKTWDGKVINIQQILFSDKNESFQEKQTFLIKNKASVYVVSVNKDNKGNSVVFYYLLAFLPQFKAQYLQEHHFLKNRLMADCKIDYWDFRDDISGFERIFNKYNDEYIGQPRLQNEIQTIFFPLRNEQGQIMATVTLSSPPLTSIISSQKQNIWLGFYLLSILSLIFLLIYITRRSRLSKKFNPIQKITVIMIMIAIRLIFLPVSNLEPVQSLTIFSPDSASFISVDNLTKSPADIFLTSLFLASILVFLLSLFKKSIKNRNQKISTPLSIILSFLSSVLSVFLIFLLHQLIYSLAFNTKQALLSLSIQPSFILLHISIILFIFSFFVLSYIAVKTACFFSPNKLIPFTALLITICAYVIIYQGKNPALVFGLQAAVLFLLFALVFFPGLKKRKEFLFSFFVISVLFIYSSLHFISVDKKKAILENSLRYTVTTQEDWAVFLIQESIQEINENQNQILSFFHHYNPPEMAASLWERTLISKFNGYSSLEMLSPNGNIKSRFSLNVPNLQNGVNLPFSKNWTIINQSVLFLGEEKRFLTGYKD
;
A
#
# COMPACT_ATOMS: atom_id res chain seq x y z
N MET A 1 -14.10 10.40 -53.53
CA MET A 1 -14.40 9.47 -52.41
C MET A 1 -13.74 9.82 -51.06
N ASN A 2 -12.46 10.21 -50.97
CA ASN A 2 -11.83 10.47 -49.65
C ASN A 2 -12.44 11.64 -48.85
N LYS A 3 -12.93 12.71 -49.50
CA LYS A 3 -13.58 13.86 -48.81
C LYS A 3 -14.94 13.51 -48.16
N SER A 4 -15.70 12.54 -48.67
CA SER A 4 -16.99 12.16 -48.05
C SER A 4 -16.79 11.25 -46.84
N LYS A 5 -15.85 10.29 -46.93
CA LYS A 5 -15.44 9.45 -45.78
C LYS A 5 -14.88 10.28 -44.61
N ASP A 6 -14.12 11.34 -44.89
CA ASP A 6 -13.60 12.24 -43.83
C ASP A 6 -14.68 13.14 -43.21
N LYS A 7 -15.66 13.61 -44.00
CA LYS A 7 -16.84 14.33 -43.45
C LYS A 7 -17.68 13.44 -42.54
N GLN A 8 -17.86 12.17 -42.90
CA GLN A 8 -18.58 11.19 -42.09
C GLN A 8 -17.85 10.89 -40.78
N LYS A 9 -16.53 10.69 -40.81
CA LYS A 9 -15.71 10.50 -39.59
C LYS A 9 -15.74 11.71 -38.64
N ASN A 10 -15.77 12.93 -39.16
CA ASN A 10 -15.89 14.14 -38.33
C ASN A 10 -17.28 14.28 -37.70
N ARG A 11 -18.35 13.83 -38.37
CA ARG A 11 -19.70 13.78 -37.77
C ARG A 11 -19.76 12.78 -36.63
N VAL A 12 -19.15 11.61 -36.77
CA VAL A 12 -19.06 10.61 -35.70
C VAL A 12 -18.38 11.20 -34.46
N LEU A 13 -17.23 11.88 -34.61
CA LEU A 13 -16.54 12.51 -33.47
C LEU A 13 -17.38 13.57 -32.74
N LEU A 14 -18.17 14.36 -33.49
CA LEU A 14 -19.03 15.38 -32.91
C LEU A 14 -20.24 14.76 -32.19
N ILE A 15 -20.82 13.69 -32.76
CA ILE A 15 -21.88 12.92 -32.10
C ILE A 15 -21.33 12.28 -30.82
N SER A 16 -20.13 11.68 -30.86
CA SER A 16 -19.48 11.09 -29.67
C SER A 16 -19.19 12.13 -28.58
N PHE A 17 -18.82 13.36 -28.96
CA PHE A 17 -18.70 14.47 -28.01
C PHE A 17 -20.06 14.77 -27.34
N LEU A 18 -21.11 14.96 -28.14
CA LEU A 18 -22.45 15.30 -27.64
C LEU A 18 -23.05 14.20 -26.76
N THR A 19 -22.90 12.92 -27.15
CA THR A 19 -23.38 11.79 -26.35
C THR A 19 -22.62 11.69 -25.03
N SER A 20 -21.29 11.87 -25.03
CA SER A 20 -20.48 11.87 -23.82
C SER A 20 -20.86 13.02 -22.89
N THR A 21 -21.14 14.22 -23.41
CA THR A 21 -21.61 15.34 -22.58
C THR A 21 -23.01 15.10 -22.01
N ALA A 22 -23.91 14.50 -22.78
CA ALA A 22 -25.25 14.15 -22.28
C ALA A 22 -25.15 13.11 -21.15
N LEU A 23 -24.27 12.12 -21.28
CA LEU A 23 -24.03 11.11 -20.24
C LEU A 23 -23.43 11.73 -18.97
N CYS A 24 -22.54 12.73 -19.11
CA CYS A 24 -22.03 13.50 -17.95
C CYS A 24 -23.16 14.20 -17.20
N ALA A 25 -24.11 14.80 -17.91
CA ALA A 25 -25.26 15.45 -17.28
C ALA A 25 -26.15 14.44 -16.53
N VAL A 26 -26.36 13.25 -17.09
CA VAL A 26 -27.09 12.16 -16.43
C VAL A 26 -26.38 11.71 -15.16
N LEU A 27 -25.05 11.52 -15.18
CA LEU A 27 -24.28 11.16 -13.98
C LEU A 27 -24.32 12.25 -12.90
N PHE A 28 -24.32 13.52 -13.30
CA PHE A 28 -24.45 14.64 -12.37
C PHE A 28 -25.84 14.67 -11.71
N LEU A 29 -26.91 14.43 -12.47
CA LEU A 29 -28.27 14.31 -11.94
C LEU A 29 -28.41 13.10 -11.00
N LEU A 30 -27.81 11.96 -11.37
CA LEU A 30 -27.74 10.78 -10.51
C LEU A 30 -27.02 11.09 -9.19
N TRP A 31 -25.92 11.82 -9.23
CA TRP A 31 -25.18 12.21 -8.02
C TRP A 31 -26.02 13.06 -7.05
N LEU A 32 -26.81 14.00 -7.58
CA LEU A 32 -27.74 14.83 -6.78
C LEU A 32 -28.88 13.99 -6.19
N ALA A 33 -29.43 13.06 -6.96
CA ALA A 33 -30.55 12.21 -6.55
C ALA A 33 -30.14 11.03 -5.65
N TYR A 34 -28.85 10.64 -5.65
CA TYR A 34 -28.36 9.44 -4.98
C TYR A 34 -28.66 9.35 -3.48
N PRO A 35 -28.52 10.42 -2.67
CA PRO A 35 -28.85 10.37 -1.25
C PRO A 35 -30.32 10.00 -1.00
N ILE A 36 -31.22 10.52 -1.84
CA ILE A 36 -32.67 10.35 -1.72
C ILE A 36 -33.08 8.91 -2.10
N LEU A 37 -32.41 8.33 -3.11
CA LEU A 37 -32.70 6.98 -3.59
C LEU A 37 -32.29 5.86 -2.63
N ILE A 38 -31.37 6.12 -1.69
CA ILE A 38 -30.83 5.10 -0.77
C ILE A 38 -31.37 5.25 0.65
N SER A 39 -31.68 6.47 1.08
CA SER A 39 -32.12 6.71 2.45
C SER A 39 -33.48 6.08 2.77
N SER A 40 -34.35 5.88 1.78
CA SER A 40 -35.76 5.50 2.02
C SER A 40 -35.94 4.15 2.72
N ASP A 41 -35.09 3.15 2.42
CA ASP A 41 -35.20 1.79 3.00
C ASP A 41 -33.84 1.21 3.43
N TYR A 42 -32.90 2.09 3.80
CA TYR A 42 -31.54 1.64 4.08
C TYR A 42 -31.49 0.56 5.16
N ASN A 43 -32.20 0.78 6.26
CA ASN A 43 -32.15 -0.09 7.43
C ASN A 43 -32.69 -1.50 7.15
N GLU A 44 -33.78 -1.61 6.41
CA GLU A 44 -34.39 -2.90 6.06
C GLU A 44 -33.49 -3.66 5.08
N LYS A 45 -33.02 -2.98 4.03
CA LYS A 45 -32.09 -3.55 3.05
C LYS A 45 -30.74 -3.94 3.66
N SER A 46 -30.24 -3.20 4.65
CA SER A 46 -29.00 -3.55 5.35
C SER A 46 -29.19 -4.77 6.24
N PHE A 47 -30.31 -4.88 6.96
CA PHE A 47 -30.62 -6.07 7.75
C PHE A 47 -30.75 -7.32 6.88
N ASP A 48 -31.47 -7.25 5.76
CA ASP A 48 -31.58 -8.38 4.83
C ASP A 48 -30.22 -8.82 4.28
N ARG A 49 -29.34 -7.87 3.97
CA ARG A 49 -27.96 -8.16 3.54
C ARG A 49 -27.16 -8.85 4.64
N LEU A 50 -27.25 -8.36 5.88
CA LEU A 50 -26.56 -8.96 7.02
C LEU A 50 -27.10 -10.37 7.31
N ARG A 51 -28.42 -10.59 7.20
CA ARG A 51 -29.05 -11.89 7.41
C ARG A 51 -28.67 -12.90 6.32
N ASN A 52 -28.70 -12.48 5.05
CA ASN A 52 -28.21 -13.30 3.94
C ASN A 52 -26.73 -13.68 4.11
N LYS A 53 -25.92 -12.74 4.62
CA LYS A 53 -24.51 -13.00 4.92
C LYS A 53 -24.32 -13.94 6.11
N SER A 54 -25.10 -13.78 7.17
CA SER A 54 -25.14 -14.71 8.32
C SER A 54 -25.48 -16.13 7.85
N HIS A 55 -26.54 -16.29 7.06
CA HIS A 55 -26.90 -17.58 6.46
C HIS A 55 -25.76 -18.17 5.62
N ALA A 56 -25.13 -17.36 4.75
CA ALA A 56 -24.00 -17.83 3.96
C ALA A 56 -22.83 -18.33 4.83
N ILE A 57 -22.48 -17.61 5.91
CA ILE A 57 -21.42 -18.02 6.84
C ILE A 57 -21.81 -19.30 7.59
N LYS A 58 -23.04 -19.39 8.09
CA LYS A 58 -23.57 -20.61 8.75
C LYS A 58 -23.49 -21.80 7.78
N THR A 59 -23.90 -21.63 6.52
CA THR A 59 -23.84 -22.71 5.52
C THR A 59 -22.42 -23.12 5.14
N GLU A 60 -21.46 -22.18 4.99
CA GLU A 60 -20.06 -22.52 4.72
C GLU A 60 -19.46 -23.28 5.92
N PHE A 61 -19.78 -22.88 7.15
CA PHE A 61 -19.32 -23.57 8.36
C PHE A 61 -19.93 -24.97 8.53
N SER A 62 -21.25 -25.11 8.37
CA SER A 62 -21.93 -26.42 8.42
C SER A 62 -21.42 -27.37 7.32
N SER A 63 -21.08 -26.85 6.14
CA SER A 63 -20.44 -27.65 5.09
C SER A 63 -19.11 -28.23 5.53
N ILE A 64 -18.31 -27.48 6.32
CA ILE A 64 -17.02 -27.96 6.83
C ILE A 64 -17.24 -29.05 7.89
N ILE A 65 -18.17 -28.85 8.83
CA ILE A 65 -18.52 -29.87 9.83
C ILE A 65 -19.00 -31.15 9.14
N ASN A 66 -19.93 -31.04 8.18
CA ASN A 66 -20.44 -32.19 7.44
C ASN A 66 -19.34 -32.90 6.63
N GLN A 67 -18.36 -32.16 6.11
CA GLN A 67 -17.21 -32.74 5.42
C GLN A 67 -16.27 -33.51 6.37
N VAL A 68 -16.13 -33.06 7.62
CA VAL A 68 -15.37 -33.80 8.65
C VAL A 68 -16.15 -35.02 9.10
N LEU A 69 -17.46 -34.90 9.34
CA LEU A 69 -18.32 -35.98 9.80
C LEU A 69 -18.49 -37.09 8.75
N SER A 70 -18.62 -36.77 7.46
CA SER A 70 -18.75 -37.79 6.40
C SER A 70 -17.55 -38.72 6.28
N LYS A 71 -16.38 -38.31 6.79
CA LYS A 71 -15.19 -39.18 6.88
C LYS A 71 -15.36 -40.28 7.93
N HIS A 72 -16.21 -40.08 8.94
CA HIS A 72 -16.55 -41.15 9.87
C HIS A 72 -17.36 -42.26 9.17
N ASP A 73 -18.28 -41.92 8.26
CA ASP A 73 -19.06 -42.92 7.52
C ASP A 73 -18.16 -43.82 6.65
N ILE A 74 -17.08 -43.26 6.11
CA ILE A 74 -16.07 -44.03 5.36
C ILE A 74 -15.28 -44.96 6.28
N LEU A 75 -14.89 -44.50 7.49
CA LEU A 75 -14.26 -45.35 8.49
C LEU A 75 -15.17 -46.50 8.96
N GLU A 76 -16.47 -46.26 9.12
CA GLU A 76 -17.40 -47.30 9.57
C GLU A 76 -17.68 -48.35 8.49
N SER A 77 -17.69 -47.94 7.22
CA SER A 77 -17.90 -48.84 6.09
C SER A 77 -16.65 -49.66 5.71
N THR A 78 -15.46 -49.25 6.16
CA THR A 78 -14.21 -49.98 5.90
C THR A 78 -13.41 -50.21 7.19
N ALA A 79 -13.34 -51.47 7.62
CA ALA A 79 -12.56 -51.86 8.79
C ALA A 79 -11.10 -51.38 8.70
N LEU A 80 -10.60 -50.82 9.81
CA LEU A 80 -9.23 -50.35 9.94
C LEU A 80 -8.25 -51.53 9.75
N PRO A 81 -7.20 -51.40 8.91
CA PRO A 81 -6.17 -52.41 8.78
C PRO A 81 -5.37 -52.57 10.08
N ASP A 82 -5.05 -53.82 10.46
CA ASP A 82 -4.25 -54.11 11.66
C ASP A 82 -2.74 -53.80 11.51
N GLU A 83 -2.24 -53.66 10.27
CA GLU A 83 -0.83 -53.34 9.99
C GLU A 83 -0.61 -51.82 9.80
N GLU A 84 0.36 -51.24 10.51
CA GLU A 84 0.66 -49.80 10.48
C GLU A 84 0.94 -49.25 9.06
N GLU A 85 1.65 -50.02 8.21
CA GLU A 85 1.93 -49.62 6.82
C GLU A 85 0.66 -49.55 5.96
N LYS A 86 -0.31 -50.45 6.21
CA LYS A 86 -1.59 -50.46 5.52
C LYS A 86 -2.49 -49.31 5.96
N ILE A 87 -2.34 -48.80 7.19
CA ILE A 87 -3.08 -47.63 7.69
C ILE A 87 -2.73 -46.37 6.89
N PHE A 88 -1.45 -46.16 6.53
CA PHE A 88 -1.07 -45.02 5.70
C PHE A 88 -1.68 -45.09 4.30
N THR A 89 -1.63 -46.26 3.65
CA THR A 89 -2.30 -46.47 2.34
C THR A 89 -3.82 -46.33 2.43
N PHE A 90 -4.39 -46.60 3.60
CA PHE A 90 -5.81 -46.39 3.87
C PHE A 90 -6.16 -44.90 3.96
N PHE A 91 -5.28 -44.05 4.51
CA PHE A 91 -5.49 -42.60 4.53
C PHE A 91 -5.58 -41.97 3.14
N GLU A 92 -4.90 -42.52 2.13
CA GLU A 92 -5.00 -42.05 0.75
C GLU A 92 -6.44 -42.14 0.18
N LYS A 93 -7.25 -43.08 0.67
CA LYS A 93 -8.66 -43.23 0.25
C LYS A 93 -9.53 -42.03 0.63
N PHE A 94 -9.15 -41.26 1.65
CA PHE A 94 -9.90 -40.09 2.11
C PHE A 94 -9.66 -38.84 1.25
N GLN A 95 -8.74 -38.88 0.29
CA GLN A 95 -8.42 -37.76 -0.63
C GLN A 95 -8.31 -36.40 0.08
N ILE A 96 -7.59 -36.37 1.21
CA ILE A 96 -7.52 -35.16 2.04
C ILE A 96 -6.73 -34.05 1.34
N ASN A 97 -7.19 -32.81 1.51
CA ASN A 97 -6.41 -31.65 1.08
C ASN A 97 -5.31 -31.37 2.12
N LYS A 98 -4.10 -31.89 1.89
CA LYS A 98 -2.95 -31.79 2.81
C LYS A 98 -2.60 -30.37 3.27
N SER A 99 -3.04 -29.33 2.55
CA SER A 99 -2.81 -27.92 2.95
C SER A 99 -3.77 -27.42 4.05
N LYS A 100 -4.93 -28.06 4.21
CA LYS A 100 -5.99 -27.65 5.15
C LYS A 100 -6.39 -28.76 6.11
N GLU A 101 -6.31 -30.01 5.67
CA GLU A 101 -6.80 -31.16 6.40
C GLU A 101 -5.64 -32.04 6.88
N GLY A 102 -5.91 -32.83 7.91
CA GLY A 102 -5.02 -33.88 8.38
C GLY A 102 -5.78 -35.05 8.98
N ILE A 103 -5.14 -36.20 9.04
CA ILE A 103 -5.63 -37.41 9.68
C ILE A 103 -4.49 -37.99 10.52
N ALA A 104 -4.79 -38.43 11.73
CA ALA A 104 -3.83 -39.06 12.61
C ALA A 104 -4.41 -40.32 13.25
N TYR A 105 -3.58 -41.34 13.40
CA TYR A 105 -3.91 -42.56 14.11
C TYR A 105 -3.10 -42.64 15.41
N TYR A 106 -3.83 -42.87 16.50
CA TYR A 106 -3.32 -43.05 17.84
C TYR A 106 -3.62 -44.48 18.30
N ASP A 107 -2.61 -45.12 18.89
CA ASP A 107 -2.72 -46.45 19.48
C ASP A 107 -3.50 -46.41 20.82
N ALA A 108 -3.85 -47.57 21.39
CA ALA A 108 -4.49 -47.71 22.70
C ALA A 108 -3.67 -47.07 23.84
N SER A 109 -2.35 -46.97 23.66
CA SER A 109 -1.42 -46.21 24.53
C SER A 109 -1.50 -44.68 24.37
N LYS A 110 -2.40 -44.18 23.50
CA LYS A 110 -2.62 -42.77 23.14
C LYS A 110 -1.40 -42.08 22.53
N GLN A 111 -0.45 -42.86 21.99
CA GLN A 111 0.70 -42.34 21.25
C GLN A 111 0.38 -42.24 19.76
N LEU A 112 0.86 -41.17 19.12
CA LEU A 112 0.75 -40.96 17.69
C LEU A 112 1.61 -41.99 16.95
N LYS A 113 0.98 -42.79 16.08
CA LYS A 113 1.67 -43.81 15.26
C LYS A 113 1.87 -43.36 13.82
N THR A 114 0.80 -42.91 13.16
CA THR A 114 0.83 -42.49 11.75
C THR A 114 -0.03 -41.24 11.54
N TRP A 115 0.35 -40.40 10.57
CA TRP A 115 -0.42 -39.22 10.18
C TRP A 115 -0.23 -38.88 8.71
N ASP A 116 -1.21 -38.19 8.13
CA ASP A 116 -1.10 -37.52 6.83
C ASP A 116 -1.69 -36.10 6.91
N GLY A 117 -1.09 -35.15 6.19
CA GLY A 117 -1.52 -33.74 6.18
C GLY A 117 -1.16 -32.94 7.44
N LYS A 118 -1.96 -31.90 7.73
CA LYS A 118 -1.74 -30.99 8.86
C LYS A 118 -2.32 -31.53 10.15
N VAL A 119 -1.45 -31.97 11.05
CA VAL A 119 -1.82 -32.55 12.35
C VAL A 119 -1.17 -31.76 13.48
N ILE A 120 -1.88 -31.65 14.61
CA ILE A 120 -1.36 -31.10 15.86
C ILE A 120 -1.16 -32.24 16.87
N ASN A 121 -0.17 -32.10 17.75
CA ASN A 121 0.00 -33.05 18.84
C ASN A 121 -1.07 -32.82 19.90
N ILE A 122 -2.06 -33.70 19.94
CA ILE A 122 -3.19 -33.64 20.87
C ILE A 122 -2.97 -34.46 22.13
N GLN A 123 -1.84 -35.16 22.28
CA GLN A 123 -1.65 -36.11 23.39
C GLN A 123 -1.79 -35.42 24.75
N GLN A 124 -1.29 -34.18 24.88
CA GLN A 124 -1.39 -33.37 26.08
C GLN A 124 -2.74 -32.64 26.23
N ILE A 125 -3.49 -32.49 25.13
CA ILE A 125 -4.71 -31.65 25.07
C ILE A 125 -5.97 -32.51 25.31
N LEU A 126 -6.05 -33.67 24.68
CA LEU A 126 -7.23 -34.54 24.66
C LEU A 126 -7.20 -35.64 25.72
N PHE A 127 -6.02 -36.06 26.20
CA PHE A 127 -5.86 -37.21 27.08
C PHE A 127 -5.38 -36.89 28.50
N SER A 128 -5.47 -35.63 28.93
CA SER A 128 -5.25 -35.25 30.34
C SER A 128 -6.33 -35.86 31.24
N ASP A 129 -5.94 -36.37 32.42
CA ASP A 129 -6.73 -37.18 33.38
C ASP A 129 -8.07 -36.57 33.88
N LYS A 130 -8.47 -35.39 33.42
CA LYS A 130 -9.71 -34.71 33.81
C LYS A 130 -10.80 -34.66 32.73
N ASN A 131 -10.52 -35.09 31.49
CA ASN A 131 -11.44 -34.92 30.36
C ASN A 131 -11.98 -36.28 29.86
N GLU A 132 -12.67 -37.04 30.72
CA GLU A 132 -13.29 -38.33 30.34
C GLU A 132 -14.58 -38.19 29.49
N SER A 133 -15.00 -36.97 29.14
CA SER A 133 -16.29 -36.69 28.50
C SER A 133 -16.23 -36.50 26.97
N PHE A 134 -15.39 -37.23 26.25
CA PHE A 134 -15.42 -37.21 24.78
C PHE A 134 -16.27 -38.37 24.26
N GLN A 135 -17.49 -38.06 23.77
CA GLN A 135 -18.30 -39.05 23.06
C GLN A 135 -17.78 -39.22 21.62
N GLU A 136 -17.96 -40.41 21.07
CA GLU A 136 -17.56 -40.72 19.70
C GLU A 136 -18.29 -39.84 18.68
N LYS A 137 -17.61 -39.50 17.57
CA LYS A 137 -18.13 -38.72 16.44
C LYS A 137 -18.49 -37.25 16.74
N GLN A 138 -17.95 -36.67 17.81
CA GLN A 138 -18.13 -35.25 18.10
C GLN A 138 -17.03 -34.40 17.47
N THR A 139 -17.42 -33.22 16.96
CA THR A 139 -16.48 -32.19 16.54
C THR A 139 -16.28 -31.13 17.63
N PHE A 140 -15.02 -30.78 17.88
CA PHE A 140 -14.63 -29.75 18.83
C PHE A 140 -13.53 -28.87 18.23
N LEU A 141 -13.41 -27.66 18.75
CA LEU A 141 -12.45 -26.67 18.25
C LEU A 141 -11.24 -26.62 19.20
N ILE A 142 -10.04 -26.76 18.63
CA ILE A 142 -8.77 -26.64 19.33
C ILE A 142 -8.00 -25.44 18.79
N LYS A 143 -7.60 -24.55 19.68
CA LYS A 143 -6.66 -23.47 19.39
C LYS A 143 -5.25 -23.91 19.76
N ASN A 144 -4.35 -23.87 18.78
CA ASN A 144 -2.93 -24.18 18.99
C ASN A 144 -2.08 -23.04 18.42
N LYS A 145 -1.51 -22.22 19.31
CA LYS A 145 -0.78 -20.98 18.96
C LYS A 145 -1.66 -20.05 18.11
N ALA A 146 -1.24 -19.77 16.88
CA ALA A 146 -1.94 -18.94 15.90
C ALA A 146 -2.95 -19.68 15.03
N SER A 147 -3.04 -21.02 15.14
CA SER A 147 -3.91 -21.85 14.29
C SER A 147 -5.14 -22.32 15.06
N VAL A 148 -6.26 -22.39 14.36
CA VAL A 148 -7.54 -22.89 14.86
C VAL A 148 -7.94 -24.10 14.05
N TYR A 149 -8.17 -25.23 14.72
CA TYR A 149 -8.54 -26.50 14.09
C TYR A 149 -9.90 -26.97 14.58
N VAL A 150 -10.72 -27.48 13.65
CA VAL A 150 -11.83 -28.36 13.98
C VAL A 150 -11.28 -29.79 14.01
N VAL A 151 -11.55 -30.48 15.10
CA VAL A 151 -11.03 -31.82 15.37
C VAL A 151 -12.19 -32.75 15.66
N SER A 152 -12.14 -33.95 15.11
CA SER A 152 -13.12 -35.00 15.37
C SER A 152 -12.42 -36.31 15.69
N VAL A 153 -12.92 -37.04 16.68
CA VAL A 153 -12.28 -38.27 17.18
C VAL A 153 -13.20 -39.45 16.95
N ASN A 154 -12.65 -40.50 16.35
CA ASN A 154 -13.27 -41.81 16.27
C ASN A 154 -12.46 -42.80 17.11
N LYS A 155 -13.12 -43.60 17.93
CA LYS A 155 -12.47 -44.67 18.70
C LYS A 155 -12.86 -46.01 18.09
N ASP A 156 -11.89 -46.91 17.99
CA ASP A 156 -12.09 -48.29 17.59
C ASP A 156 -12.31 -49.17 18.83
N ASN A 157 -12.96 -50.32 18.65
CA ASN A 157 -13.27 -51.30 19.70
C ASN A 157 -12.02 -51.82 20.43
N LYS A 158 -10.84 -51.72 19.81
CA LYS A 158 -9.54 -52.09 20.40
C LYS A 158 -8.89 -50.97 21.23
N GLY A 159 -9.56 -49.82 21.39
CA GLY A 159 -9.05 -48.64 22.12
C GLY A 159 -8.18 -47.68 21.29
N ASN A 160 -7.98 -47.99 20.01
CA ASN A 160 -7.27 -47.11 19.08
C ASN A 160 -8.13 -45.90 18.70
N SER A 161 -7.53 -44.78 18.32
CA SER A 161 -8.26 -43.56 17.95
C SER A 161 -7.79 -42.99 16.61
N VAL A 162 -8.72 -42.77 15.70
CA VAL A 162 -8.47 -41.98 14.47
C VAL A 162 -8.99 -40.57 14.69
N VAL A 163 -8.16 -39.58 14.38
CA VAL A 163 -8.49 -38.17 14.59
C VAL A 163 -8.38 -37.41 13.27
N PHE A 164 -9.45 -36.70 12.92
CA PHE A 164 -9.52 -35.82 11.77
C PHE A 164 -9.27 -34.39 12.17
N TYR A 165 -8.53 -33.65 11.34
CA TYR A 165 -8.21 -32.24 11.53
C TYR A 165 -8.64 -31.43 10.31
N TYR A 166 -9.23 -30.27 10.56
CA TYR A 166 -9.49 -29.26 9.55
C TYR A 166 -9.01 -27.89 10.06
N LEU A 167 -8.06 -27.28 9.35
CA LEU A 167 -7.56 -25.93 9.64
C LEU A 167 -8.63 -24.91 9.26
N LEU A 168 -9.21 -24.28 10.27
CA LEU A 168 -10.30 -23.33 10.10
C LEU A 168 -9.81 -21.89 9.97
N ALA A 169 -8.75 -21.54 10.71
CA ALA A 169 -8.07 -20.25 10.57
C ALA A 169 -6.59 -20.33 10.96
N PHE A 170 -5.76 -19.48 10.36
CA PHE A 170 -4.39 -19.18 10.78
C PHE A 170 -4.27 -17.67 10.95
N LEU A 171 -4.18 -17.24 12.21
CA LEU A 171 -4.16 -15.85 12.65
C LEU A 171 -2.83 -15.58 13.35
N PRO A 172 -1.73 -15.40 12.58
CA PRO A 172 -0.44 -15.06 13.15
C PRO A 172 -0.55 -13.74 13.90
N GLN A 173 -0.12 -13.75 15.17
CA GLN A 173 -0.03 -12.54 15.98
C GLN A 173 0.96 -11.53 15.36
N PHE A 174 1.95 -12.03 14.61
CA PHE A 174 2.95 -11.23 13.89
C PHE A 174 2.61 -11.12 12.41
N LYS A 175 2.28 -9.92 11.95
CA LYS A 175 2.04 -9.62 10.54
C LYS A 175 3.37 -9.43 9.81
N ALA A 176 3.92 -10.52 9.29
CA ALA A 176 5.07 -10.47 8.39
C ALA A 176 4.61 -10.58 6.92
N GLN A 177 5.34 -9.95 6.00
CA GLN A 177 4.97 -9.92 4.57
C GLN A 177 4.88 -11.33 3.93
N TYR A 178 5.53 -12.33 4.54
CA TYR A 178 5.53 -13.73 4.13
C TYR A 178 4.53 -14.62 4.88
N LEU A 179 3.89 -14.12 5.94
CA LEU A 179 2.86 -14.85 6.69
C LEU A 179 1.48 -14.41 6.21
N GLN A 180 0.82 -15.25 5.41
CA GLN A 180 -0.53 -15.00 4.95
C GLN A 180 -1.54 -15.52 5.98
N GLU A 181 -2.40 -14.62 6.46
CA GLU A 181 -3.57 -15.00 7.26
C GLU A 181 -4.46 -15.95 6.45
N HIS A 182 -4.94 -17.02 7.09
CA HIS A 182 -5.90 -17.94 6.48
C HIS A 182 -7.21 -17.90 7.25
N HIS A 183 -8.32 -17.84 6.53
CA HIS A 183 -9.65 -18.07 7.05
C HIS A 183 -10.40 -19.04 6.14
N PHE A 184 -11.29 -19.84 6.73
CA PHE A 184 -12.18 -20.71 5.97
C PHE A 184 -13.16 -19.93 5.07
N LEU A 185 -13.51 -18.70 5.47
CA LEU A 185 -14.38 -17.81 4.72
C LEU A 185 -13.67 -17.12 3.56
N LYS A 186 -14.40 -16.91 2.45
CA LYS A 186 -13.93 -16.09 1.33
C LYS A 186 -13.82 -14.61 1.73
N ASN A 187 -12.89 -13.87 1.11
CA ASN A 187 -12.64 -12.44 1.40
C ASN A 187 -13.90 -11.55 1.38
N ARG A 188 -14.88 -11.86 0.52
CA ARG A 188 -16.15 -11.12 0.45
C ARG A 188 -17.00 -11.27 1.71
N LEU A 189 -16.95 -12.42 2.37
CA LEU A 189 -17.67 -12.69 3.62
C LEU A 189 -16.90 -12.16 4.85
N MET A 190 -15.58 -12.05 4.76
CA MET A 190 -14.71 -11.51 5.81
C MET A 190 -14.78 -9.99 5.98
N ALA A 191 -15.09 -9.23 4.93
CA ALA A 191 -15.24 -7.77 5.05
C ALA A 191 -16.30 -7.43 6.12
N ASP A 192 -16.03 -6.51 7.05
CA ASP A 192 -16.96 -6.13 8.13
C ASP A 192 -17.46 -7.31 9.01
N CYS A 193 -16.66 -8.38 9.10
CA CYS A 193 -16.93 -9.57 9.89
C CYS A 193 -15.83 -9.77 10.93
N LYS A 194 -16.20 -9.98 12.19
CA LYS A 194 -15.29 -10.41 13.24
C LYS A 194 -15.71 -11.79 13.73
N ILE A 195 -14.77 -12.72 13.76
CA ILE A 195 -14.99 -14.09 14.25
C ILE A 195 -14.06 -14.33 15.43
N ASP A 196 -14.66 -14.64 16.56
CA ASP A 196 -13.94 -15.06 17.76
C ASP A 196 -14.15 -16.57 17.93
N TYR A 197 -13.05 -17.33 17.92
CA TYR A 197 -13.04 -18.79 18.02
C TYR A 197 -12.85 -19.23 19.48
N TRP A 198 -13.66 -20.17 19.93
CA TRP A 198 -13.67 -20.67 21.32
C TRP A 198 -13.13 -22.10 21.36
N ASP A 199 -12.09 -22.32 22.15
CA ASP A 199 -11.56 -23.66 22.40
C ASP A 199 -12.56 -24.45 23.27
N PHE A 200 -12.61 -25.77 23.14
CA PHE A 200 -13.50 -26.61 23.95
C PHE A 200 -13.27 -26.49 25.47
N ARG A 201 -12.12 -25.95 25.88
CA ARG A 201 -11.74 -25.69 27.28
C ARG A 201 -12.26 -24.35 27.81
N ASP A 202 -12.72 -23.47 26.94
CA ASP A 202 -13.17 -22.12 27.31
C ASP A 202 -14.59 -22.16 27.90
N ASP A 203 -14.86 -21.36 28.93
CA ASP A 203 -16.21 -21.22 29.51
C ASP A 203 -17.10 -20.34 28.62
N ILE A 204 -18.00 -20.97 27.88
CA ILE A 204 -18.97 -20.32 26.98
C ILE A 204 -20.37 -20.15 27.59
N SER A 205 -20.55 -20.48 28.88
CA SER A 205 -21.87 -20.48 29.54
C SER A 205 -22.59 -19.12 29.51
N GLY A 206 -21.82 -18.02 29.55
CA GLY A 206 -22.35 -16.66 29.39
C GLY A 206 -22.94 -16.40 28.01
N PHE A 207 -22.28 -16.86 26.94
CA PHE A 207 -22.77 -16.72 25.57
C PHE A 207 -24.01 -17.57 25.32
N GLU A 208 -24.05 -18.81 25.84
CA GLU A 208 -25.23 -19.68 25.71
C GLU A 208 -26.48 -19.04 26.33
N ARG A 209 -26.35 -18.41 27.50
CA ARG A 209 -27.47 -17.68 28.12
C ARG A 209 -27.97 -16.52 27.25
N ILE A 210 -27.05 -15.79 26.61
CA ILE A 210 -27.40 -14.68 25.71
C ILE A 210 -28.13 -15.23 24.49
N PHE A 211 -27.55 -16.20 23.79
CA PHE A 211 -28.12 -16.69 22.54
C PHE A 211 -29.43 -17.45 22.73
N ASN A 212 -29.61 -18.20 23.83
CA ASN A 212 -30.89 -18.81 24.17
C ASN A 212 -32.01 -17.77 24.39
N LYS A 213 -31.67 -16.58 24.89
CA LYS A 213 -32.64 -15.48 25.07
C LYS A 213 -33.05 -14.83 23.74
N TYR A 214 -32.19 -14.88 22.72
CA TYR A 214 -32.37 -14.18 21.45
C TYR A 214 -32.46 -15.13 20.24
N ASN A 215 -32.79 -16.41 20.46
CA ASN A 215 -32.90 -17.43 19.40
C ASN A 215 -31.68 -17.46 18.46
N ASP A 216 -30.47 -17.47 19.03
CA ASP A 216 -29.18 -17.50 18.31
C ASP A 216 -28.90 -16.30 17.38
N GLU A 217 -29.68 -15.23 17.45
CA GLU A 217 -29.46 -14.00 16.68
C GLU A 217 -29.68 -12.77 17.57
N TYR A 218 -28.59 -12.21 18.09
CA TYR A 218 -28.62 -10.95 18.80
C TYR A 218 -28.43 -9.79 17.81
N ILE A 219 -29.45 -8.94 17.71
CA ILE A 219 -29.40 -7.73 16.91
C ILE A 219 -28.99 -6.57 17.82
N GLY A 220 -27.82 -5.99 17.57
CA GLY A 220 -27.41 -4.77 18.26
C GLY A 220 -28.27 -3.61 17.78
N GLN A 221 -29.03 -3.01 18.71
CA GLN A 221 -29.82 -1.82 18.40
C GLN A 221 -28.90 -0.60 18.30
N PRO A 222 -28.84 0.09 17.15
CA PRO A 222 -28.14 1.36 17.05
C PRO A 222 -28.79 2.37 17.99
N ARG A 223 -28.00 3.13 18.76
CA ARG A 223 -28.52 4.15 19.70
C ARG A 223 -29.00 5.39 18.95
N LEU A 224 -28.56 5.58 17.69
CA LEU A 224 -28.96 6.69 16.81
C LEU A 224 -29.34 6.20 15.40
N GLN A 225 -30.31 6.87 14.76
CA GLN A 225 -30.57 6.71 13.33
C GLN A 225 -29.28 7.06 12.55
N ASN A 226 -28.81 6.15 11.68
CA ASN A 226 -27.56 6.18 10.89
C ASN A 226 -26.34 5.42 11.46
N GLU A 227 -26.47 4.75 12.61
CA GLU A 227 -25.38 3.94 13.16
C GLU A 227 -25.30 2.53 12.55
N ILE A 228 -24.12 1.94 12.71
CA ILE A 228 -23.74 0.58 12.33
C ILE A 228 -24.74 -0.41 12.94
N GLN A 229 -25.44 -1.16 12.09
CA GLN A 229 -26.25 -2.29 12.55
C GLN A 229 -25.33 -3.48 12.74
N THR A 230 -25.50 -4.19 13.86
CA THR A 230 -24.71 -5.38 14.14
C THR A 230 -25.62 -6.59 14.30
N ILE A 231 -25.23 -7.71 13.69
CA ILE A 231 -25.82 -9.02 13.98
C ILE A 231 -24.73 -9.86 14.63
N PHE A 232 -25.03 -10.36 15.81
CA PHE A 232 -24.18 -11.25 16.58
C PHE A 232 -24.84 -12.62 16.67
N PHE A 233 -24.15 -13.67 16.22
CA PHE A 233 -24.69 -15.03 16.18
C PHE A 233 -23.60 -16.09 16.44
N PRO A 234 -23.96 -17.26 16.99
CA PRO A 234 -23.02 -18.35 17.18
C PRO A 234 -22.91 -19.23 15.94
N LEU A 235 -21.74 -19.84 15.77
CA LEU A 235 -21.50 -21.00 14.93
C LEU A 235 -21.46 -22.23 15.83
N ARG A 236 -22.39 -23.17 15.59
CA ARG A 236 -22.58 -24.35 16.44
C ARG A 236 -22.11 -25.63 15.74
N ASN A 237 -21.67 -26.61 16.52
CA ASN A 237 -21.39 -27.97 16.05
C ASN A 237 -22.68 -28.79 15.90
N GLU A 238 -22.54 -30.06 15.52
CA GLU A 238 -23.65 -31.02 15.38
C GLU A 238 -24.44 -31.26 16.68
N GLN A 239 -23.82 -31.04 17.84
CA GLN A 239 -24.46 -31.16 19.15
C GLN A 239 -25.14 -29.87 19.61
N GLY A 240 -25.06 -28.81 18.82
CA GLY A 240 -25.56 -27.49 19.19
C GLY A 240 -24.67 -26.72 20.14
N GLN A 241 -23.39 -27.08 20.35
CA GLN A 241 -22.44 -26.32 21.17
C GLN A 241 -21.78 -25.19 20.36
N ILE A 242 -21.55 -24.03 20.98
CA ILE A 242 -20.89 -22.89 20.33
C ILE A 242 -19.40 -23.17 20.11
N MET A 243 -18.94 -23.13 18.86
CA MET A 243 -17.52 -23.21 18.49
C MET A 243 -16.92 -21.84 18.18
N ALA A 244 -17.71 -20.92 17.66
CA ALA A 244 -17.26 -19.57 17.35
C ALA A 244 -18.41 -18.59 17.46
N THR A 245 -18.09 -17.33 17.73
CA THR A 245 -19.07 -16.23 17.72
C THR A 245 -18.72 -15.26 16.62
N VAL A 246 -19.72 -14.86 15.84
CA VAL A 246 -19.56 -14.00 14.67
C VAL A 246 -20.30 -12.69 14.92
N THR A 247 -19.58 -11.58 14.77
CA THR A 247 -20.13 -10.23 14.76
C THR A 247 -20.05 -9.68 13.35
N LEU A 248 -21.20 -9.51 12.71
CA LEU A 248 -21.32 -8.81 11.43
C LEU A 248 -21.73 -7.36 11.67
N SER A 249 -21.08 -6.44 10.99
CA SER A 249 -21.40 -5.02 11.05
C SER A 249 -21.79 -4.50 9.66
N SER A 250 -22.83 -3.66 9.57
CA SER A 250 -23.09 -2.92 8.34
C SER A 250 -22.19 -1.69 8.26
N PRO A 251 -21.65 -1.35 7.08
CA PRO A 251 -20.97 -0.08 6.92
C PRO A 251 -21.95 1.07 7.19
N PRO A 252 -21.52 2.20 7.77
CA PRO A 252 -22.42 3.31 8.06
C PRO A 252 -22.98 3.89 6.74
N LEU A 253 -24.24 4.35 6.75
CA LEU A 253 -24.93 4.89 5.55
C LEU A 253 -24.10 5.99 4.87
N THR A 254 -23.44 6.84 5.66
CA THR A 254 -22.57 7.92 5.20
C THR A 254 -21.38 7.40 4.38
N SER A 255 -20.78 6.27 4.77
CA SER A 255 -19.67 5.65 4.04
C SER A 255 -20.12 5.06 2.70
N ILE A 256 -21.30 4.43 2.66
CA ILE A 256 -21.87 3.88 1.42
C ILE A 256 -22.21 5.00 0.44
N ILE A 257 -22.89 6.04 0.93
CA ILE A 257 -23.21 7.22 0.12
C ILE A 257 -21.91 7.88 -0.36
N SER A 258 -20.91 8.03 0.50
CA SER A 258 -19.62 8.63 0.15
C SER A 258 -18.89 7.83 -0.94
N SER A 259 -18.66 6.53 -0.73
CA SER A 259 -17.94 5.67 -1.68
C SER A 259 -18.62 5.63 -3.06
N GLN A 260 -19.95 5.52 -3.09
CA GLN A 260 -20.69 5.49 -4.34
C GLN A 260 -20.76 6.85 -5.01
N LYS A 261 -20.89 7.95 -4.25
CA LYS A 261 -20.75 9.30 -4.80
C LYS A 261 -19.38 9.50 -5.43
N GLN A 262 -18.31 9.00 -4.81
CA GLN A 262 -16.96 9.06 -5.37
C GLN A 262 -16.86 8.27 -6.68
N ASN A 263 -17.48 7.09 -6.77
CA ASN A 263 -17.54 6.31 -8.02
C ASN A 263 -18.31 7.04 -9.14
N ILE A 264 -19.43 7.69 -8.81
CA ILE A 264 -20.20 8.50 -9.77
C ILE A 264 -19.35 9.70 -10.24
N TRP A 265 -18.65 10.38 -9.33
CA TRP A 265 -17.71 11.45 -9.66
C TRP A 265 -16.56 10.97 -10.55
N LEU A 266 -16.00 9.80 -10.28
CA LEU A 266 -14.97 9.19 -11.11
C LEU A 266 -15.47 8.96 -12.53
N GLY A 267 -16.66 8.37 -12.68
CA GLY A 267 -17.31 8.19 -13.98
C GLY A 267 -17.53 9.53 -14.70
N PHE A 268 -18.05 10.53 -13.99
CA PHE A 268 -18.27 11.88 -14.53
C PHE A 268 -16.97 12.51 -15.06
N TYR A 269 -15.88 12.45 -14.30
CA TYR A 269 -14.60 13.01 -14.74
C TYR A 269 -14.01 12.27 -15.94
N LEU A 270 -14.04 10.93 -15.95
CA LEU A 270 -13.54 10.13 -17.08
C LEU A 270 -14.32 10.42 -18.37
N LEU A 271 -15.65 10.51 -18.29
CA LEU A 271 -16.49 10.88 -19.44
C LEU A 271 -16.26 12.33 -19.88
N SER A 272 -16.01 13.25 -18.95
CA SER A 272 -15.68 14.64 -19.27
C SER A 272 -14.34 14.75 -20.01
N ILE A 273 -13.32 14.02 -19.56
CA ILE A 273 -12.01 13.92 -20.22
C ILE A 273 -12.19 13.32 -21.63
N LEU A 274 -12.92 12.21 -21.76
CA LEU A 274 -13.16 11.56 -23.05
C LEU A 274 -13.88 12.48 -24.03
N SER A 275 -14.89 13.22 -23.54
CA SER A 275 -15.60 14.23 -24.31
C SER A 275 -14.64 15.31 -24.85
N LEU A 276 -13.82 15.91 -23.99
CA LEU A 276 -12.85 16.92 -24.40
C LEU A 276 -11.79 16.38 -25.37
N ILE A 277 -11.38 15.12 -25.24
CA ILE A 277 -10.49 14.45 -26.21
C ILE A 277 -11.16 14.34 -27.58
N PHE A 278 -12.43 13.93 -27.66
CA PHE A 278 -13.16 13.90 -28.93
C PHE A 278 -13.28 15.28 -29.56
N LEU A 279 -13.55 16.32 -28.76
CA LEU A 279 -13.59 17.70 -29.21
C LEU A 279 -12.22 18.16 -29.74
N LEU A 280 -11.14 17.83 -29.04
CA LEU A 280 -9.76 18.14 -29.44
C LEU A 280 -9.42 17.50 -30.79
N ILE A 281 -9.74 16.21 -30.96
CA ILE A 281 -9.54 15.47 -32.21
C ILE A 281 -10.39 16.06 -33.35
N TYR A 282 -11.64 16.42 -33.05
CA TYR A 282 -12.54 17.04 -34.03
C TYR A 282 -11.98 18.38 -34.54
N ILE A 283 -11.56 19.28 -33.64
CA ILE A 283 -11.02 20.61 -34.01
C ILE A 283 -9.73 20.45 -34.81
N THR A 284 -8.80 19.59 -34.35
CA THR A 284 -7.53 19.37 -35.05
C THR A 284 -7.72 18.73 -36.43
N ARG A 285 -8.63 17.75 -36.58
CA ARG A 285 -8.96 17.17 -37.90
C ARG A 285 -9.63 18.18 -38.82
N ARG A 286 -10.65 18.89 -38.34
CA ARG A 286 -11.39 19.90 -39.12
C ARG A 286 -10.45 21.00 -39.64
N SER A 287 -9.48 21.40 -38.83
CA SER A 287 -8.53 22.45 -39.19
C SER A 287 -7.43 21.98 -40.15
N ARG A 288 -7.02 20.70 -40.10
CA ARG A 288 -6.17 20.09 -41.14
C ARG A 288 -6.88 20.09 -42.51
N LEU A 289 -8.19 19.84 -42.53
CA LEU A 289 -9.02 19.82 -43.74
C LEU A 289 -9.25 21.22 -44.34
N SER A 290 -9.38 22.27 -43.52
CA SER A 290 -9.64 23.64 -43.99
C SER A 290 -8.40 24.40 -44.48
N LYS A 291 -7.20 23.83 -44.36
CA LYS A 291 -5.87 24.44 -44.68
C LYS A 291 -5.53 25.75 -43.95
N LYS A 292 -6.51 26.48 -43.40
CA LYS A 292 -6.36 27.66 -42.55
C LYS A 292 -6.81 27.33 -41.12
N PHE A 293 -5.88 27.50 -40.18
CA PHE A 293 -6.12 27.37 -38.74
C PHE A 293 -6.44 28.76 -38.19
N ASN A 294 -7.71 29.03 -37.89
CA ASN A 294 -8.14 30.33 -37.36
C ASN A 294 -7.51 30.57 -35.97
N PRO A 295 -7.18 31.81 -35.59
CA PRO A 295 -6.57 32.11 -34.29
C PRO A 295 -7.44 31.64 -33.11
N ILE A 296 -8.76 31.77 -33.24
CA ILE A 296 -9.74 31.28 -32.26
C ILE A 296 -9.61 29.75 -32.06
N GLN A 297 -9.47 28.97 -33.14
CA GLN A 297 -9.28 27.51 -33.05
C GLN A 297 -7.97 27.12 -32.37
N LYS A 298 -6.95 27.98 -32.42
CA LYS A 298 -5.66 27.72 -31.75
C LYS A 298 -5.78 27.93 -30.25
N ILE A 299 -6.44 29.03 -29.86
CA ILE A 299 -6.71 29.33 -28.44
C ILE A 299 -7.61 28.25 -27.85
N THR A 300 -8.65 27.81 -28.56
CA THR A 300 -9.54 26.75 -28.06
C THR A 300 -8.81 25.42 -27.84
N VAL A 301 -7.87 25.03 -28.71
CA VAL A 301 -7.05 23.82 -28.50
C VAL A 301 -6.22 23.92 -27.22
N ILE A 302 -5.57 25.06 -26.97
CA ILE A 302 -4.78 25.27 -25.74
C ILE A 302 -5.70 25.25 -24.52
N MET A 303 -6.84 25.94 -24.58
CA MET A 303 -7.82 25.95 -23.48
C MET A 303 -8.38 24.57 -23.19
N ILE A 304 -8.65 23.75 -24.21
CA ILE A 304 -9.10 22.36 -24.02
C ILE A 304 -8.03 21.53 -23.33
N MET A 305 -6.75 21.68 -23.71
CA MET A 305 -5.66 20.94 -23.06
C MET A 305 -5.48 21.34 -21.58
N ILE A 306 -5.59 22.63 -21.28
CA ILE A 306 -5.57 23.13 -19.90
C ILE A 306 -6.79 22.60 -19.13
N ALA A 307 -7.98 22.64 -19.73
CA ALA A 307 -9.22 22.14 -19.12
C ALA A 307 -9.13 20.64 -18.81
N ILE A 308 -8.58 19.83 -19.71
CA ILE A 308 -8.36 18.39 -19.44
C ILE A 308 -7.45 18.23 -18.22
N ARG A 309 -6.33 18.97 -18.12
CA ARG A 309 -5.45 18.86 -16.94
C ARG A 309 -6.14 19.28 -15.65
N LEU A 310 -6.95 20.34 -15.69
CA LEU A 310 -7.71 20.80 -14.51
C LEU A 310 -8.74 19.76 -14.06
N ILE A 311 -9.38 19.03 -14.99
CA ILE A 311 -10.31 17.94 -14.65
C ILE A 311 -9.58 16.74 -14.03
N PHE A 312 -8.31 16.50 -14.38
CA PHE A 312 -7.51 15.44 -13.76
C PHE A 312 -7.11 15.72 -12.30
N LEU A 313 -7.06 16.98 -11.86
CA LEU A 313 -6.68 17.33 -10.48
C LEU A 313 -7.62 16.76 -9.41
N PRO A 314 -8.96 16.88 -9.51
CA PRO A 314 -9.84 16.25 -8.53
C PRO A 314 -9.88 14.73 -8.65
N VAL A 315 -9.57 14.15 -9.81
CA VAL A 315 -9.56 12.69 -10.02
C VAL A 315 -8.52 12.00 -9.13
N SER A 316 -7.34 12.62 -8.95
CA SER A 316 -6.28 12.06 -8.09
C SER A 316 -6.60 12.18 -6.59
N ASN A 317 -7.65 12.90 -6.22
CA ASN A 317 -8.12 12.96 -4.83
C ASN A 317 -9.20 11.90 -4.50
N LEU A 318 -9.68 11.13 -5.48
CA LEU A 318 -10.70 10.11 -5.25
C LEU A 318 -10.06 8.85 -4.65
N GLU A 319 -10.65 8.31 -3.59
CA GLU A 319 -10.20 7.11 -2.87
C GLU A 319 -9.90 5.90 -3.80
N PRO A 320 -10.76 5.54 -4.78
CA PRO A 320 -10.46 4.42 -5.69
C PRO A 320 -9.19 4.66 -6.51
N VAL A 321 -8.85 5.92 -6.83
CA VAL A 321 -7.66 6.26 -7.62
C VAL A 321 -6.43 6.34 -6.72
N GLN A 322 -6.55 6.91 -5.52
CA GLN A 322 -5.45 6.99 -4.54
C GLN A 322 -4.95 5.63 -4.08
N SER A 323 -5.83 4.62 -4.05
CA SER A 323 -5.46 3.24 -3.74
C SER A 323 -4.43 2.64 -4.72
N LEU A 324 -4.30 3.21 -5.92
CA LEU A 324 -3.32 2.78 -6.91
C LEU A 324 -1.93 3.36 -6.59
N THR A 325 -0.91 2.51 -6.60
CA THR A 325 0.48 2.87 -6.28
C THR A 325 1.10 3.98 -7.15
N ILE A 326 0.52 4.26 -8.32
CA ILE A 326 0.98 5.29 -9.26
C ILE A 326 0.43 6.68 -8.89
N PHE A 327 -0.72 6.70 -8.20
CA PHE A 327 -1.37 7.92 -7.70
C PHE A 327 -1.12 8.14 -6.20
N SER A 328 -0.47 7.20 -5.52
CA SER A 328 -0.09 7.36 -4.13
C SER A 328 1.09 8.33 -3.96
N PRO A 329 1.03 9.24 -2.97
CA PRO A 329 2.10 10.20 -2.70
C PRO A 329 3.37 9.54 -2.12
N ASP A 330 3.26 8.31 -1.61
CA ASP A 330 4.33 7.56 -0.93
C ASP A 330 5.57 7.33 -1.79
N SER A 331 5.38 7.24 -3.11
CA SER A 331 6.46 6.95 -4.06
C SER A 331 7.22 8.22 -4.45
N ALA A 332 6.49 9.28 -4.81
CA ALA A 332 7.05 10.59 -5.15
C ALA A 332 5.97 11.68 -5.09
N SER A 333 6.23 12.74 -4.32
CA SER A 333 5.40 13.95 -4.31
C SER A 333 6.26 15.15 -3.93
N PHE A 334 5.91 16.34 -4.43
CA PHE A 334 6.51 17.58 -3.93
C PHE A 334 5.51 18.72 -3.99
N ILE A 335 5.74 19.75 -3.17
CA ILE A 335 4.87 20.91 -3.08
C ILE A 335 4.97 21.70 -4.38
N SER A 336 3.85 21.79 -5.09
CA SER A 336 3.67 22.62 -6.29
C SER A 336 2.39 23.43 -6.20
N VAL A 337 2.25 24.42 -7.09
CA VAL A 337 1.01 25.17 -7.26
C VAL A 337 -0.16 24.20 -7.46
N ASP A 338 -1.18 24.33 -6.61
CA ASP A 338 -2.46 23.62 -6.68
C ASP A 338 -2.35 22.10 -6.88
N ASN A 339 -1.41 21.45 -6.18
CA ASN A 339 -1.31 19.99 -6.12
C ASN A 339 -0.97 19.27 -7.44
N LEU A 340 -0.42 20.01 -8.41
CA LEU A 340 -0.01 19.50 -9.72
C LEU A 340 1.01 18.34 -9.69
N THR A 341 1.74 18.15 -8.58
CA THR A 341 2.79 17.12 -8.42
C THR A 341 2.62 16.28 -7.16
N LYS A 342 1.38 15.92 -6.82
CA LYS A 342 1.03 15.06 -5.68
C LYS A 342 1.48 13.60 -5.80
N SER A 343 1.65 13.10 -7.02
CA SER A 343 1.91 11.69 -7.30
C SER A 343 2.79 11.52 -8.55
N PRO A 344 3.42 10.34 -8.77
CA PRO A 344 4.14 10.06 -10.02
C PRO A 344 3.28 10.25 -11.28
N ALA A 345 2.01 9.86 -11.24
CA ALA A 345 1.07 10.09 -12.33
C ALA A 345 0.81 11.58 -12.57
N ASP A 346 0.66 12.37 -11.51
CA ASP A 346 0.46 13.82 -11.62
C ASP A 346 1.68 14.54 -12.20
N ILE A 347 2.89 14.14 -11.78
CA ILE A 347 4.16 14.63 -12.33
C ILE A 347 4.26 14.27 -13.83
N PHE A 348 3.85 13.05 -14.20
CA PHE A 348 3.81 12.64 -15.59
C PHE A 348 2.80 13.44 -16.42
N LEU A 349 1.55 13.56 -15.94
CA LEU A 349 0.51 14.29 -16.64
C LEU A 349 0.90 15.76 -16.84
N THR A 350 1.46 16.43 -15.82
CA THR A 350 1.94 17.82 -15.96
C THR A 350 3.02 17.96 -17.01
N SER A 351 4.04 17.10 -16.99
CA SER A 351 5.11 17.11 -18.00
C SER A 351 4.59 16.83 -19.41
N LEU A 352 3.61 15.92 -19.55
CA LEU A 352 2.99 15.56 -20.83
C LEU A 352 2.16 16.71 -21.40
N PHE A 353 1.33 17.36 -20.58
CA PHE A 353 0.54 18.52 -21.03
C PHE A 353 1.42 19.70 -21.40
N LEU A 354 2.47 19.98 -20.62
CA LEU A 354 3.46 21.01 -20.92
C LEU A 354 4.13 20.74 -22.28
N ALA A 355 4.66 19.54 -22.49
CA ALA A 355 5.31 19.14 -23.73
C ALA A 355 4.35 19.21 -24.93
N SER A 356 3.10 18.76 -24.73
CA SER A 356 2.08 18.75 -25.79
C SER A 356 1.67 20.18 -26.20
N ILE A 357 1.47 21.08 -25.23
CA ILE A 357 1.19 22.50 -25.50
C ILE A 357 2.36 23.13 -26.27
N LEU A 358 3.59 22.81 -25.87
CA LEU A 358 4.78 23.34 -26.51
C LEU A 358 4.94 22.86 -27.96
N VAL A 359 4.73 21.56 -28.22
CA VAL A 359 4.73 21.00 -29.59
C VAL A 359 3.66 21.67 -30.44
N PHE A 360 2.48 21.91 -29.88
CA PHE A 360 1.41 22.63 -30.57
C PHE A 360 1.84 24.07 -30.89
N LEU A 361 2.36 24.83 -29.93
CA LEU A 361 2.87 26.19 -30.12
C LEU A 361 3.97 26.25 -31.19
N LEU A 362 4.96 25.36 -31.13
CA LEU A 362 6.02 25.25 -32.14
C LEU A 362 5.47 25.06 -33.56
N SER A 363 4.45 24.20 -33.71
CA SER A 363 3.81 23.96 -35.01
C SER A 363 3.16 25.23 -35.60
N LEU A 364 2.68 26.12 -34.72
CA LEU A 364 2.09 27.40 -35.09
C LEU A 364 3.15 28.45 -35.44
N PHE A 365 4.20 28.56 -34.63
CA PHE A 365 5.27 29.54 -34.81
C PHE A 365 6.14 29.28 -36.06
N LYS A 366 6.30 28.01 -36.48
CA LYS A 366 7.09 27.65 -37.67
C LYS A 366 6.61 28.32 -38.96
N LYS A 367 5.32 28.70 -39.05
CA LYS A 367 4.75 29.41 -40.21
C LYS A 367 4.81 30.94 -40.10
N SER A 368 4.80 31.49 -38.89
CA SER A 368 4.73 32.95 -38.68
C SER A 368 6.08 33.65 -38.78
N ILE A 369 7.17 32.97 -38.46
CA ILE A 369 8.53 33.55 -38.41
C ILE A 369 9.15 33.74 -39.81
N LYS A 370 8.57 33.15 -40.86
CA LYS A 370 9.14 33.20 -42.22
C LYS A 370 8.96 34.56 -42.92
N ASN A 371 8.13 35.48 -42.39
CA ASN A 371 7.60 36.62 -43.16
C ASN A 371 7.75 38.02 -42.54
N ARG A 372 8.54 38.23 -41.48
CA ARG A 372 8.72 39.59 -40.92
C ARG A 372 10.20 39.95 -40.71
N ASN A 373 10.77 40.69 -41.64
CA ASN A 373 11.97 41.49 -41.39
C ASN A 373 11.53 42.88 -40.89
N GLN A 374 11.12 42.99 -39.62
CA GLN A 374 10.86 44.30 -39.02
C GLN A 374 12.13 44.76 -38.30
N LYS A 375 12.71 45.87 -38.76
CA LYS A 375 13.81 46.55 -38.08
C LYS A 375 13.25 47.20 -36.81
N ILE A 376 13.62 46.68 -35.66
CA ILE A 376 13.34 47.26 -34.34
C ILE A 376 14.47 48.24 -33.98
N SER A 377 14.15 49.28 -33.20
CA SER A 377 15.14 50.24 -32.73
C SER A 377 16.23 49.57 -31.89
N THR A 378 17.47 50.06 -31.99
CA THR A 378 18.64 49.53 -31.28
C THR A 378 18.48 49.44 -29.75
N PRO A 379 17.86 50.40 -29.02
CA PRO A 379 17.69 50.26 -27.57
C PRO A 379 16.67 49.17 -27.21
N LEU A 380 15.56 49.07 -27.94
CA LEU A 380 14.53 48.05 -27.69
C LEU A 380 15.08 46.64 -27.97
N SER A 381 15.94 46.52 -28.97
CA SER A 381 16.65 45.30 -29.32
C SER A 381 17.57 44.79 -28.20
N ILE A 382 18.32 45.68 -27.55
CA ILE A 382 19.20 45.34 -26.42
C ILE A 382 18.35 44.85 -25.24
N ILE A 383 17.26 45.58 -24.90
CA ILE A 383 16.35 45.21 -23.81
C ILE A 383 15.73 43.83 -24.06
N LEU A 384 15.19 43.58 -25.26
CA LEU A 384 14.63 42.27 -25.59
C LEU A 384 15.68 41.15 -25.58
N SER A 385 16.91 41.44 -26.03
CA SER A 385 18.01 40.45 -26.02
C SER A 385 18.39 40.06 -24.59
N PHE A 386 18.45 41.04 -23.67
CA PHE A 386 18.68 40.78 -22.24
C PHE A 386 17.53 40.02 -21.60
N LEU A 387 16.28 40.48 -21.78
CA LEU A 387 15.10 39.82 -21.21
C LEU A 387 15.00 38.35 -21.67
N SER A 388 15.27 38.10 -22.94
CA SER A 388 15.22 36.77 -23.53
C SER A 388 16.39 35.87 -23.10
N SER A 389 17.57 36.45 -22.85
CA SER A 389 18.72 35.74 -22.27
C SER A 389 18.47 35.38 -20.80
N VAL A 390 17.95 36.32 -20.01
CA VAL A 390 17.51 36.09 -18.62
C VAL A 390 16.47 34.98 -18.59
N LEU A 391 15.47 35.01 -19.48
CA LEU A 391 14.45 33.97 -19.57
C LEU A 391 15.05 32.59 -19.87
N SER A 392 16.02 32.50 -20.78
CA SER A 392 16.69 31.23 -21.10
C SER A 392 17.48 30.67 -19.92
N VAL A 393 18.25 31.50 -19.21
CA VAL A 393 18.99 31.08 -18.01
C VAL A 393 18.02 30.65 -16.92
N PHE A 394 16.97 31.44 -16.69
CA PHE A 394 15.93 31.14 -15.71
C PHE A 394 15.21 29.82 -15.99
N LEU A 395 14.93 29.48 -17.25
CA LEU A 395 14.29 28.22 -17.63
C LEU A 395 15.16 26.99 -17.32
N ILE A 396 16.47 27.07 -17.58
CA ILE A 396 17.41 25.99 -17.22
C ILE A 396 17.56 25.87 -15.70
N PHE A 397 17.59 27.00 -15.00
CA PHE A 397 17.57 26.99 -13.53
C PHE A 397 16.29 26.35 -12.98
N LEU A 398 15.13 26.70 -13.53
CA LEU A 398 13.84 26.15 -13.11
C LEU A 398 13.76 24.64 -13.38
N LEU A 399 14.32 24.17 -14.50
CA LEU A 399 14.48 22.74 -14.78
C LEU A 399 15.32 22.05 -13.68
N HIS A 400 16.48 22.62 -13.32
CA HIS A 400 17.32 22.08 -12.26
C HIS A 400 16.59 22.05 -10.91
N GLN A 401 15.85 23.11 -10.57
CA GLN A 401 15.07 23.17 -9.33
C GLN A 401 13.94 22.13 -9.31
N LEU A 402 13.25 21.89 -10.44
CA LEU A 402 12.24 20.84 -10.54
C LEU A 402 12.85 19.44 -10.38
N ILE A 403 14.02 19.20 -10.99
CA ILE A 403 14.75 17.94 -10.82
C ILE A 403 15.19 17.77 -9.36
N TYR A 404 15.67 18.84 -8.71
CA TYR A 404 16.01 18.86 -7.29
C TYR A 404 14.81 18.47 -6.42
N SER A 405 13.69 19.16 -6.56
CA SER A 405 12.47 18.88 -5.80
C SER A 405 11.95 17.47 -6.03
N LEU A 406 12.02 16.97 -7.26
CA LEU A 406 11.60 15.62 -7.60
C LEU A 406 12.54 14.58 -6.96
N ALA A 407 13.84 14.66 -7.20
CA ALA A 407 14.81 13.67 -6.73
C ALA A 407 14.98 13.65 -5.20
N PHE A 408 14.85 14.81 -4.55
CA PHE A 408 14.92 14.89 -3.09
C PHE A 408 13.71 14.19 -2.44
N ASN A 409 12.51 14.35 -3.00
CA ASN A 409 11.26 13.84 -2.40
C ASN A 409 10.80 12.46 -2.94
N THR A 410 11.49 11.86 -3.92
CA THR A 410 11.17 10.51 -4.40
C THR A 410 11.76 9.43 -3.51
N LYS A 411 10.98 8.45 -3.03
CA LYS A 411 11.53 7.32 -2.23
C LYS A 411 12.47 6.42 -3.05
N GLN A 412 12.23 6.31 -4.36
CA GLN A 412 13.02 5.50 -5.28
C GLN A 412 14.38 6.14 -5.60
N ALA A 413 15.42 5.31 -5.73
CA ALA A 413 16.70 5.75 -6.24
C ALA A 413 16.63 5.91 -7.76
N LEU A 414 16.55 7.15 -8.24
CA LEU A 414 16.44 7.47 -9.68
C LEU A 414 17.66 7.06 -10.51
N LEU A 415 18.80 6.78 -9.87
CA LEU A 415 20.01 6.27 -10.55
C LEU A 415 20.05 4.73 -10.62
N SER A 416 19.17 4.04 -9.90
CA SER A 416 19.05 2.57 -9.96
C SER A 416 17.97 2.18 -10.96
N LEU A 417 18.13 1.05 -11.65
CA LEU A 417 17.09 0.56 -12.55
C LEU A 417 16.03 -0.22 -11.76
N SER A 418 14.76 0.14 -11.91
CA SER A 418 13.63 -0.65 -11.39
C SER A 418 12.48 -0.71 -12.39
N ILE A 419 11.70 -1.79 -12.38
CA ILE A 419 10.60 -2.02 -13.33
C ILE A 419 9.24 -1.58 -12.72
N GLN A 420 9.27 -0.86 -11.60
CA GLN A 420 8.03 -0.38 -10.98
C GLN A 420 7.34 0.66 -11.88
N PRO A 421 6.00 0.62 -12.06
CA PRO A 421 5.31 1.58 -12.91
C PRO A 421 5.58 3.04 -12.54
N SER A 422 5.59 3.37 -11.23
CA SER A 422 5.94 4.70 -10.73
C SER A 422 7.33 5.16 -11.16
N PHE A 423 8.31 4.26 -11.17
CA PHE A 423 9.68 4.55 -11.63
C PHE A 423 9.71 4.93 -13.11
N ILE A 424 9.01 4.16 -13.96
CA ILE A 424 8.93 4.41 -15.41
C ILE A 424 8.25 5.75 -15.68
N LEU A 425 7.13 6.04 -15.00
CA LEU A 425 6.44 7.33 -15.14
C LEU A 425 7.35 8.50 -14.77
N LEU A 426 8.10 8.41 -13.67
CA LEU A 426 9.03 9.47 -13.26
C LEU A 426 10.13 9.71 -14.30
N HIS A 427 10.73 8.66 -14.87
CA HIS A 427 11.76 8.80 -15.90
C HIS A 427 11.22 9.43 -17.18
N ILE A 428 10.05 9.00 -17.63
CA ILE A 428 9.37 9.62 -18.78
C ILE A 428 9.08 11.10 -18.48
N SER A 429 8.66 11.41 -17.25
CA SER A 429 8.38 12.79 -16.83
C SER A 429 9.63 13.68 -16.89
N ILE A 430 10.76 13.19 -16.40
CA ILE A 430 12.06 13.88 -16.45
C ILE A 430 12.41 14.18 -17.91
N ILE A 431 12.31 13.19 -18.80
CA ILE A 431 12.57 13.36 -20.23
C ILE A 431 11.65 14.43 -20.86
N LEU A 432 10.36 14.40 -20.53
CA LEU A 432 9.38 15.38 -21.02
C LEU A 432 9.65 16.80 -20.50
N PHE A 433 10.07 16.95 -19.24
CA PHE A 433 10.50 18.24 -18.71
C PHE A 433 11.76 18.74 -19.41
N ILE A 434 12.80 17.92 -19.52
CA ILE A 434 14.03 18.29 -20.23
C ILE A 434 13.71 18.78 -21.64
N PHE A 435 12.91 18.01 -22.39
CA PHE A 435 12.47 18.39 -23.72
C PHE A 435 11.75 19.74 -23.72
N SER A 436 10.80 19.94 -22.80
CA SER A 436 10.01 21.17 -22.73
C SER A 436 10.85 22.41 -22.41
N PHE A 437 11.71 22.32 -21.40
CA PHE A 437 12.56 23.43 -20.98
C PHE A 437 13.67 23.75 -21.98
N PHE A 438 14.27 22.75 -22.62
CA PHE A 438 15.26 22.98 -23.67
C PHE A 438 14.64 23.64 -24.90
N VAL A 439 13.45 23.22 -25.31
CA VAL A 439 12.75 23.84 -26.43
C VAL A 439 12.34 25.27 -26.11
N LEU A 440 11.83 25.55 -24.90
CA LEU A 440 11.52 26.92 -24.46
C LEU A 440 12.76 27.80 -24.43
N SER A 441 13.87 27.30 -23.87
CA SER A 441 15.16 27.99 -23.83
C SER A 441 15.68 28.27 -25.24
N TYR A 442 15.59 27.28 -26.14
CA TYR A 442 15.93 27.44 -27.55
C TYR A 442 15.07 28.53 -28.24
N ILE A 443 13.76 28.57 -27.97
CA ILE A 443 12.87 29.63 -28.50
C ILE A 443 13.30 31.00 -27.96
N ALA A 444 13.60 31.11 -26.66
CA ALA A 444 14.06 32.34 -26.03
C ALA A 444 15.40 32.82 -26.63
N VAL A 445 16.38 31.95 -26.82
CA VAL A 445 17.65 32.35 -27.47
C VAL A 445 17.41 32.74 -28.93
N LYS A 446 16.50 32.05 -29.63
CA LYS A 446 16.13 32.39 -31.00
C LYS A 446 15.43 33.75 -31.11
N THR A 447 14.54 34.10 -30.18
CA THR A 447 13.90 35.42 -30.15
C THR A 447 14.92 36.52 -29.87
N ALA A 448 15.88 36.28 -28.96
CA ALA A 448 16.99 37.20 -28.73
C ALA A 448 17.78 37.50 -30.02
N CYS A 449 18.13 36.45 -30.77
CA CYS A 449 18.87 36.58 -32.02
C CYS A 449 18.04 37.21 -33.16
N PHE A 450 16.71 37.00 -33.16
CA PHE A 450 15.83 37.56 -34.18
C PHE A 450 15.64 39.08 -34.04
N PHE A 451 15.60 39.58 -32.79
CA PHE A 451 15.42 41.00 -32.52
C PHE A 451 16.71 41.81 -32.55
N SER A 452 17.86 41.16 -32.68
CA SER A 452 19.16 41.83 -32.65
C SER A 452 19.75 42.08 -34.05
N PRO A 453 20.12 43.33 -34.39
CA PRO A 453 20.83 43.62 -35.65
C PRO A 453 22.29 43.15 -35.60
N ASN A 454 22.89 43.06 -34.40
CA ASN A 454 24.26 42.62 -34.20
C ASN A 454 24.33 41.34 -33.37
N LYS A 455 24.96 40.35 -33.95
CA LYS A 455 25.24 39.01 -33.41
C LYS A 455 25.98 39.00 -32.07
N LEU A 456 26.72 40.06 -31.74
CA LEU A 456 27.46 40.19 -30.47
C LEU A 456 26.59 40.58 -29.27
N ILE A 457 25.46 41.27 -29.49
CA ILE A 457 24.58 41.74 -28.41
C ILE A 457 23.93 40.57 -27.64
N PRO A 458 23.28 39.57 -28.29
CA PRO A 458 22.68 38.46 -27.55
C PRO A 458 23.74 37.55 -26.90
N PHE A 459 24.94 37.46 -27.47
CA PHE A 459 26.05 36.71 -26.88
C PHE A 459 26.56 37.37 -25.59
N THR A 460 26.81 38.68 -25.62
CA THR A 460 27.25 39.44 -24.43
C THR A 460 26.18 39.47 -23.35
N ALA A 461 24.91 39.63 -23.72
CA ALA A 461 23.79 39.53 -22.79
C ALA A 461 23.74 38.16 -22.11
N LEU A 462 23.86 37.06 -22.88
CA LEU A 462 23.89 35.70 -22.34
C LEU A 462 25.08 35.49 -21.38
N LEU A 463 26.28 35.94 -21.74
CA LEU A 463 27.46 35.83 -20.90
C LEU A 463 27.31 36.59 -19.58
N ILE A 464 26.84 37.84 -19.63
CA ILE A 464 26.55 38.64 -18.43
C ILE A 464 25.51 37.95 -17.53
N THR A 465 24.44 37.39 -18.12
CA THR A 465 23.42 36.69 -17.33
C THR A 465 23.93 35.41 -16.68
N ILE A 466 24.81 34.65 -17.35
CA ILE A 466 25.45 33.47 -16.75
C ILE A 466 26.40 33.88 -15.61
N CYS A 467 27.23 34.91 -15.80
CA CYS A 467 28.10 35.41 -14.74
C CYS A 467 27.31 35.89 -13.52
N ALA A 468 26.24 36.67 -13.73
CA ALA A 468 25.35 37.10 -12.65
C ALA A 468 24.71 35.91 -11.93
N TYR A 469 24.27 34.90 -12.68
CA TYR A 469 23.68 33.68 -12.13
C TYR A 469 24.65 32.90 -11.23
N VAL A 470 25.91 32.74 -11.66
CA VAL A 470 26.95 32.07 -10.86
C VAL A 470 27.25 32.82 -9.56
N ILE A 471 27.30 34.15 -9.60
CA ILE A 471 27.55 34.99 -8.41
C ILE A 471 26.40 34.88 -7.41
N ILE A 472 25.15 34.97 -7.87
CA ILE A 472 23.96 34.95 -6.98
C ILE A 472 23.79 33.59 -6.28
N TYR A 473 24.12 32.48 -6.96
CA TYR A 473 23.90 31.12 -6.47
C TYR A 473 25.18 30.41 -5.99
N GLN A 474 26.25 31.17 -5.76
CA GLN A 474 27.50 30.64 -5.24
C GLN A 474 27.26 29.89 -3.91
N GLY A 475 27.75 28.64 -3.82
CA GLY A 475 27.61 27.80 -2.63
C GLY A 475 26.35 26.92 -2.57
N LYS A 476 25.36 27.10 -3.46
CA LYS A 476 24.14 26.25 -3.48
C LYS A 476 24.25 25.04 -4.39
N ASN A 477 24.96 25.16 -5.52
CA ASN A 477 25.20 24.05 -6.45
C ASN A 477 26.70 23.80 -6.61
N PRO A 478 27.11 22.57 -6.90
CA PRO A 478 28.50 22.25 -7.22
C PRO A 478 28.92 22.92 -8.53
N ALA A 479 30.18 23.37 -8.60
CA ALA A 479 30.74 24.10 -9.75
C ALA A 479 30.59 23.33 -11.08
N LEU A 480 30.65 21.99 -11.03
CA LEU A 480 30.47 21.13 -12.20
C LEU A 480 29.06 21.24 -12.80
N VAL A 481 28.01 21.34 -11.97
CA VAL A 481 26.62 21.49 -12.45
C VAL A 481 26.45 22.86 -13.11
N PHE A 482 27.02 23.93 -12.54
CA PHE A 482 27.03 25.26 -13.18
C PHE A 482 27.75 25.25 -14.53
N GLY A 483 28.92 24.61 -14.61
CA GLY A 483 29.68 24.49 -15.84
C GLY A 483 28.89 23.76 -16.94
N LEU A 484 28.19 22.69 -16.58
CA LEU A 484 27.34 21.94 -17.52
C LEU A 484 26.09 22.73 -17.95
N GLN A 485 25.43 23.47 -17.05
CA GLN A 485 24.33 24.36 -17.41
C GLN A 485 24.77 25.45 -18.41
N ALA A 486 25.92 26.08 -18.15
CA ALA A 486 26.51 27.06 -19.06
C ALA A 486 26.83 26.43 -20.41
N ALA A 487 27.43 25.23 -20.44
CA ALA A 487 27.73 24.51 -21.68
C ALA A 487 26.46 24.20 -22.49
N VAL A 488 25.38 23.75 -21.86
CA VAL A 488 24.08 23.53 -22.52
C VAL A 488 23.55 24.83 -23.14
N LEU A 489 23.59 25.95 -22.40
CA LEU A 489 23.16 27.26 -22.90
C LEU A 489 24.01 27.75 -24.08
N PHE A 490 25.33 27.59 -24.03
CA PHE A 490 26.23 27.93 -25.13
C PHE A 490 25.97 27.08 -26.38
N LEU A 491 25.71 25.78 -26.21
CA LEU A 491 25.37 24.90 -27.35
C LEU A 491 24.00 25.24 -27.94
N LEU A 492 23.01 25.59 -27.11
CA LEU A 492 21.72 26.11 -27.57
C LEU A 492 21.90 27.40 -28.37
N PHE A 493 22.77 28.31 -27.91
CA PHE A 493 23.14 29.52 -28.63
C PHE A 493 23.81 29.19 -29.98
N ALA A 494 24.78 28.27 -30.00
CA ALA A 494 25.45 27.83 -31.22
C ALA A 494 24.46 27.20 -32.24
N LEU A 495 23.47 26.42 -31.78
CA LEU A 495 22.41 25.84 -32.62
C LEU A 495 21.52 26.89 -33.27
N VAL A 496 21.24 27.98 -32.59
CA VAL A 496 20.46 29.11 -33.12
C VAL A 496 21.27 29.87 -34.16
N PHE A 497 22.55 30.11 -33.86
CA PHE A 497 23.41 30.99 -34.64
C PHE A 497 23.98 30.35 -35.90
N PHE A 498 24.39 29.09 -35.82
CA PHE A 498 24.94 28.31 -36.92
C PHE A 498 23.94 27.22 -37.31
N PRO A 499 22.92 27.53 -38.14
CA PRO A 499 21.90 26.55 -38.52
C PRO A 499 22.47 25.33 -39.25
N GLY A 500 23.67 25.44 -39.84
CA GLY A 500 24.42 24.33 -40.43
C GLY A 500 24.83 23.25 -39.42
N LEU A 501 25.03 23.60 -38.14
CA LEU A 501 25.35 22.65 -37.06
C LEU A 501 24.22 21.66 -36.79
N LYS A 502 22.95 22.03 -37.07
CA LYS A 502 21.81 21.11 -36.93
C LYS A 502 21.87 19.90 -37.85
N LYS A 503 22.63 19.99 -38.95
CA LYS A 503 22.80 18.88 -39.90
C LYS A 503 24.00 18.00 -39.54
N ARG A 504 24.90 18.46 -38.65
CA ARG A 504 26.09 17.72 -38.21
C ARG A 504 25.72 16.81 -37.06
N LYS A 505 25.81 15.49 -37.27
CA LYS A 505 25.44 14.49 -36.26
C LYS A 505 26.36 14.57 -35.03
N GLU A 506 27.62 14.94 -35.24
CA GLU A 506 28.64 15.06 -34.20
C GLU A 506 28.27 16.15 -33.19
N PHE A 507 27.76 17.29 -33.69
CA PHE A 507 27.31 18.39 -32.83
C PHE A 507 26.07 18.00 -32.02
N LEU A 508 25.09 17.35 -32.66
CA LEU A 508 23.88 16.88 -31.97
C LEU A 508 24.22 15.82 -30.91
N PHE A 509 25.17 14.93 -31.21
CA PHE A 509 25.67 13.94 -30.26
C PHE A 509 26.38 14.60 -29.08
N SER A 510 27.25 15.60 -29.32
CA SER A 510 27.90 16.37 -28.25
C SER A 510 26.88 17.08 -27.36
N PHE A 511 25.87 17.72 -27.96
CA PHE A 511 24.76 18.34 -27.21
C PHE A 511 24.00 17.32 -26.36
N PHE A 512 23.71 16.14 -26.92
CA PHE A 512 23.07 15.06 -26.20
C PHE A 512 23.92 14.57 -25.02
N VAL A 513 25.21 14.29 -25.24
CA VAL A 513 26.14 13.82 -24.19
C VAL A 513 26.27 14.85 -23.06
N ILE A 514 26.44 16.13 -23.38
CA ILE A 514 26.54 17.20 -22.36
C ILE A 514 25.23 17.35 -21.59
N SER A 515 24.09 17.21 -22.26
CA SER A 515 22.78 17.22 -21.60
C SER A 515 22.60 16.03 -20.65
N VAL A 516 23.00 14.83 -21.08
CA VAL A 516 22.97 13.63 -20.23
C VAL A 516 23.91 13.79 -19.03
N LEU A 517 25.12 14.29 -19.24
CA LEU A 517 26.08 14.58 -18.16
C LEU A 517 25.52 15.61 -17.18
N PHE A 518 24.85 16.66 -17.66
CA PHE A 518 24.17 17.65 -16.82
C PHE A 518 23.15 16.98 -15.90
N ILE A 519 22.21 16.21 -16.47
CA ILE A 519 21.14 15.56 -15.71
C ILE A 519 21.70 14.53 -14.73
N TYR A 520 22.64 13.69 -15.18
CA TYR A 520 23.29 12.68 -14.35
C TYR A 520 24.02 13.33 -13.16
N SER A 521 24.81 14.37 -13.42
CA SER A 521 25.55 15.07 -12.36
C SER A 521 24.60 15.73 -11.37
N SER A 522 23.54 16.39 -11.84
CA SER A 522 22.50 16.93 -10.96
C SER A 522 21.89 15.85 -10.08
N LEU A 523 21.41 14.75 -10.65
CA LEU A 523 20.81 13.65 -9.89
C LEU A 523 21.78 13.01 -8.88
N HIS A 524 23.05 12.87 -9.25
CA HIS A 524 24.09 12.34 -8.38
C HIS A 524 24.29 13.22 -7.15
N PHE A 525 24.53 14.52 -7.33
CA PHE A 525 24.74 15.43 -6.21
C PHE A 525 23.49 15.55 -5.33
N ILE A 526 22.29 15.61 -5.91
CA ILE A 526 21.04 15.61 -5.16
C ILE A 526 20.90 14.33 -4.32
N SER A 527 21.28 13.17 -4.87
CA SER A 527 21.24 11.91 -4.13
C SER A 527 22.18 11.90 -2.93
N VAL A 528 23.37 12.49 -3.07
CA VAL A 528 24.33 12.65 -1.97
C VAL A 528 23.75 13.57 -0.88
N ASP A 529 23.23 14.74 -1.26
CA ASP A 529 22.63 15.70 -0.32
C ASP A 529 21.45 15.09 0.43
N LYS A 530 20.60 14.35 -0.28
CA LYS A 530 19.48 13.62 0.32
C LYS A 530 19.95 12.59 1.34
N LYS A 531 20.95 11.78 1.01
CA LYS A 531 21.50 10.77 1.94
C LYS A 531 22.06 11.43 3.19
N LYS A 532 22.78 12.54 3.03
CA LYS A 532 23.30 13.33 4.15
C LYS A 532 22.17 13.87 5.03
N ALA A 533 21.14 14.47 4.43
CA ALA A 533 19.98 15.00 5.15
C ALA A 533 19.22 13.90 5.93
N ILE A 534 19.04 12.71 5.34
CA ILE A 534 18.40 11.58 6.03
C ILE A 534 19.26 11.12 7.22
N LEU A 535 20.58 11.07 7.05
CA LEU A 535 21.50 10.67 8.10
C LEU A 535 21.49 11.67 9.27
N GLU A 536 21.57 12.96 8.97
CA GLU A 536 21.67 14.03 9.97
C GLU A 536 20.33 14.28 10.69
N ASN A 537 19.20 14.30 9.97
CA ASN A 537 17.92 14.74 10.52
C ASN A 537 17.02 13.59 11.00
N SER A 538 17.18 12.37 10.47
CA SER A 538 16.31 11.24 10.84
C SER A 538 17.09 10.15 11.55
N LEU A 539 18.08 9.54 10.89
CA LEU A 539 18.78 8.38 11.45
C LEU A 539 19.54 8.74 12.73
N ARG A 540 20.23 9.89 12.76
CA ARG A 540 20.92 10.33 13.98
C ARG A 540 19.98 10.37 15.18
N TYR A 541 18.81 10.99 15.03
CA TYR A 541 17.83 11.10 16.12
C TYR A 541 17.27 9.72 16.51
N THR A 542 16.93 8.89 15.53
CA THR A 542 16.42 7.53 15.79
C THR A 542 17.45 6.69 16.54
N VAL A 543 18.72 6.73 16.16
CA VAL A 543 19.78 5.99 16.86
C VAL A 543 20.03 6.57 18.25
N THR A 544 20.10 7.89 18.41
CA THR A 544 20.37 8.50 19.72
C THR A 544 19.23 8.31 20.72
N THR A 545 17.98 8.21 20.26
CA THR A 545 16.81 8.03 21.14
C THR A 545 16.41 6.56 21.34
N GLN A 546 17.08 5.62 20.67
CA GLN A 546 16.73 4.21 20.73
C GLN A 546 16.84 3.63 22.15
N GLU A 547 17.87 4.03 22.90
CA GLU A 547 18.06 3.59 24.29
C GLU A 547 16.96 4.15 25.21
N ASP A 548 16.59 5.42 25.06
CA ASP A 548 15.51 6.05 25.83
C ASP A 548 14.16 5.35 25.59
N TRP A 549 13.86 5.03 24.34
CA TRP A 549 12.66 4.27 23.98
C TRP A 549 12.68 2.87 24.57
N ALA A 550 13.83 2.19 24.59
CA ALA A 550 13.94 0.86 25.17
C ALA A 550 13.71 0.88 26.70
N VAL A 551 14.23 1.90 27.40
CA VAL A 551 13.98 2.11 28.84
C VAL A 551 12.51 2.43 29.11
N PHE A 552 11.88 3.29 28.31
CA PHE A 552 10.46 3.58 28.44
C PHE A 552 9.59 2.33 28.23
N LEU A 553 9.84 1.58 27.16
CA LEU A 553 9.08 0.37 26.83
C LEU A 553 9.18 -0.70 27.91
N ILE A 554 10.37 -0.91 28.51
CA ILE A 554 10.54 -1.90 29.58
C ILE A 554 9.87 -1.44 30.88
N GLN A 555 9.90 -0.14 31.20
CA GLN A 555 9.23 0.41 32.39
C GLN A 555 7.71 0.24 32.32
N GLU A 556 7.08 0.63 31.20
CA GLU A 556 5.63 0.45 30.98
C GLU A 556 5.24 -1.03 30.98
N SER A 557 6.05 -1.87 30.34
CA SER A 557 5.79 -3.32 30.30
C SER A 557 5.88 -3.96 31.69
N ILE A 558 6.83 -3.53 32.52
CA ILE A 558 6.95 -3.97 33.92
C ILE A 558 5.71 -3.57 34.72
N GLN A 559 5.19 -2.37 34.50
CA GLN A 559 3.97 -1.90 35.16
C GLN A 559 2.76 -2.78 34.80
N GLU A 560 2.54 -3.06 33.51
CA GLU A 560 1.46 -3.96 33.04
C GLU A 560 1.63 -5.39 33.59
N ILE A 561 2.87 -5.89 33.74
CA ILE A 561 3.12 -7.18 34.41
C ILE A 561 2.75 -7.13 35.89
N ASN A 562 3.12 -6.04 36.58
CA ASN A 562 2.86 -5.88 38.01
C ASN A 562 1.36 -5.77 38.35
N GLU A 563 0.55 -5.21 37.44
CA GLU A 563 -0.92 -5.20 37.58
C GLU A 563 -1.52 -6.63 37.64
N ASN A 564 -0.82 -7.62 37.08
CA ASN A 564 -1.24 -9.03 37.07
C ASN A 564 -0.60 -9.86 38.19
N GLN A 565 -0.08 -9.23 39.26
CA GLN A 565 0.65 -9.89 40.35
C GLN A 565 -0.12 -11.06 40.99
N ASN A 566 -1.43 -10.94 41.19
CA ASN A 566 -2.25 -12.01 41.78
C ASN A 566 -2.25 -13.27 40.91
N GLN A 567 -2.30 -13.11 39.59
CA GLN A 567 -2.26 -14.23 38.64
C GLN A 567 -0.87 -14.88 38.63
N ILE A 568 0.19 -14.06 38.67
CA ILE A 568 1.58 -14.54 38.76
C ILE A 568 1.80 -15.37 40.02
N LEU A 569 1.35 -14.89 41.18
CA LEU A 569 1.43 -15.63 42.45
C LEU A 569 0.65 -16.95 42.37
N SER A 570 -0.56 -16.92 41.83
CA SER A 570 -1.39 -18.13 41.68
C SER A 570 -0.72 -19.18 40.77
N PHE A 571 -0.02 -18.73 39.72
CA PHE A 571 0.72 -19.60 38.81
C PHE A 571 1.89 -20.30 39.53
N PHE A 572 2.65 -19.60 40.38
CA PHE A 572 3.73 -20.23 41.13
C PHE A 572 3.24 -21.27 42.15
N HIS A 573 1.98 -21.19 42.60
CA HIS A 573 1.37 -22.18 43.49
C HIS A 573 0.80 -23.40 42.74
N HIS A 574 0.09 -23.20 41.62
CA HIS A 574 -0.69 -24.27 40.96
C HIS A 574 -0.16 -24.70 39.58
N TYR A 575 0.88 -24.04 39.06
CA TYR A 575 1.52 -24.29 37.76
C TYR A 575 0.56 -24.42 36.57
N ASN A 576 -0.47 -23.56 36.53
CA ASN A 576 -1.47 -23.55 35.47
C ASN A 576 -1.86 -22.08 35.17
N PRO A 577 -1.89 -21.62 33.91
CA PRO A 577 -1.58 -22.31 32.65
C PRO A 577 -0.07 -22.43 32.33
N PRO A 578 0.37 -23.46 31.57
CA PRO A 578 1.79 -23.65 31.22
C PRO A 578 2.38 -22.49 30.40
N GLU A 579 1.55 -21.76 29.65
CA GLU A 579 1.94 -20.63 28.80
C GLU A 579 1.76 -19.26 29.49
N MET A 580 1.86 -19.19 30.82
CA MET A 580 1.68 -17.95 31.59
C MET A 580 2.57 -16.80 31.08
N ALA A 581 3.84 -17.05 30.80
CA ALA A 581 4.77 -16.04 30.29
C ALA A 581 4.34 -15.47 28.93
N ALA A 582 3.75 -16.29 28.05
CA ALA A 582 3.23 -15.81 26.77
C ALA A 582 2.02 -14.89 26.99
N SER A 583 1.08 -15.29 27.84
CA SER A 583 -0.13 -14.47 28.12
C SER A 583 0.19 -13.12 28.77
N LEU A 584 1.20 -13.07 29.65
CA LEU A 584 1.64 -11.84 30.29
C LEU A 584 2.35 -10.95 29.29
N TRP A 585 3.28 -11.53 28.51
CA TRP A 585 4.01 -10.81 27.48
C TRP A 585 3.05 -10.20 26.44
N GLU A 586 2.03 -10.93 25.98
CA GLU A 586 1.04 -10.41 25.02
C GLU A 586 0.34 -9.12 25.49
N ARG A 587 0.19 -8.92 26.80
CA ARG A 587 -0.43 -7.71 27.36
C ARG A 587 0.52 -6.51 27.38
N THR A 588 1.84 -6.75 27.34
CA THR A 588 2.85 -5.72 27.51
C THR A 588 2.93 -4.72 26.35
N LEU A 589 3.42 -3.51 26.61
CA LEU A 589 3.70 -2.53 25.56
C LEU A 589 4.76 -3.04 24.58
N ILE A 590 5.78 -3.77 25.06
CA ILE A 590 6.83 -4.37 24.23
C ILE A 590 6.24 -5.32 23.17
N SER A 591 5.17 -6.06 23.48
CA SER A 591 4.52 -6.94 22.49
C SER A 591 3.84 -6.13 21.38
N LYS A 592 3.18 -5.02 21.73
CA LYS A 592 2.50 -4.13 20.78
C LYS A 592 3.48 -3.51 19.77
N PHE A 593 4.73 -3.29 20.18
CA PHE A 593 5.80 -2.79 19.31
C PHE A 593 6.60 -3.87 18.59
N ASN A 594 6.31 -5.16 18.80
CA ASN A 594 7.04 -6.31 18.23
C ASN A 594 8.55 -6.26 18.50
N GLY A 595 8.95 -5.79 19.68
CA GLY A 595 10.36 -5.69 20.05
C GLY A 595 11.01 -7.05 20.32
N TYR A 596 12.29 -7.21 19.97
CA TYR A 596 13.11 -8.36 20.37
C TYR A 596 13.11 -8.47 21.90
N SER A 597 12.43 -9.48 22.44
CA SER A 597 12.18 -9.57 23.87
C SER A 597 11.92 -11.00 24.32
N SER A 598 12.10 -11.24 25.62
CA SER A 598 11.77 -12.50 26.27
C SER A 598 11.18 -12.21 27.64
N LEU A 599 10.20 -13.00 28.06
CA LEU A 599 9.69 -13.03 29.42
C LEU A 599 9.91 -14.44 29.98
N GLU A 600 10.60 -14.52 31.12
CA GLU A 600 10.98 -15.77 31.75
C GLU A 600 10.50 -15.77 33.20
N MET A 601 9.84 -16.85 33.61
CA MET A 601 9.43 -17.09 34.98
C MET A 601 10.27 -18.23 35.53
N LEU A 602 11.09 -17.94 36.53
CA LEU A 602 12.06 -18.87 37.10
C LEU A 602 11.59 -19.39 38.46
N SER A 603 11.98 -20.61 38.78
CA SER A 603 11.89 -21.14 40.15
C SER A 603 13.05 -20.61 41.02
N PRO A 604 12.99 -20.76 42.36
CA PRO A 604 14.08 -20.36 43.25
C PRO A 604 15.44 -21.00 42.92
N ASN A 605 15.42 -22.16 42.26
CA ASN A 605 16.62 -22.88 41.85
C ASN A 605 17.12 -22.46 40.45
N GLY A 606 16.52 -21.43 39.83
CA GLY A 606 16.86 -20.96 38.49
C GLY A 606 16.23 -21.74 37.33
N ASN A 607 15.44 -22.78 37.59
CA ASN A 607 14.78 -23.55 36.53
C ASN A 607 13.60 -22.78 35.93
N ILE A 608 13.48 -22.74 34.60
CA ILE A 608 12.36 -22.11 33.88
C ILE A 608 11.06 -22.84 34.18
N LYS A 609 10.06 -22.12 34.66
CA LYS A 609 8.68 -22.58 34.86
C LYS A 609 7.77 -22.21 33.70
N SER A 610 7.95 -21.03 33.12
CA SER A 610 7.28 -20.60 31.89
C SER A 610 8.19 -19.61 31.15
N ARG A 611 8.21 -19.67 29.82
CA ARG A 611 9.05 -18.80 29.00
C ARG A 611 8.37 -18.47 27.69
N PHE A 612 8.42 -17.18 27.35
CA PHE A 612 8.13 -16.68 26.02
C PHE A 612 9.34 -15.92 25.48
N SER A 613 9.63 -16.08 24.19
CA SER A 613 10.74 -15.39 23.54
C SER A 613 10.39 -15.04 22.10
N LEU A 614 10.55 -13.78 21.74
CA LEU A 614 10.47 -13.27 20.38
C LEU A 614 11.88 -12.89 19.90
N ASN A 615 12.47 -13.75 19.06
CA ASN A 615 13.79 -13.55 18.45
C ASN A 615 14.96 -13.35 19.45
N VAL A 616 14.79 -13.80 20.69
CA VAL A 616 15.83 -13.82 21.73
C VAL A 616 16.09 -15.29 22.10
N PRO A 617 17.35 -15.77 22.09
CA PRO A 617 17.65 -17.16 22.41
C PRO A 617 17.53 -17.35 23.92
N ASN A 618 17.60 -18.60 24.36
CA ASN A 618 17.60 -18.90 25.79
C ASN A 618 18.85 -18.32 26.46
N LEU A 619 18.68 -17.38 27.39
CA LEU A 619 19.77 -16.69 28.07
C LEU A 619 20.29 -17.48 29.29
N GLN A 620 19.84 -18.74 29.47
CA GLN A 620 20.10 -19.61 30.63
C GLN A 620 21.58 -19.77 31.05
N ASN A 621 22.54 -19.38 30.22
CA ASN A 621 23.96 -19.46 30.54
C ASN A 621 24.56 -18.05 30.70
N GLY A 622 24.47 -17.47 31.90
CA GLY A 622 25.45 -16.43 32.28
C GLY A 622 25.01 -15.25 33.16
N VAL A 623 23.78 -15.18 33.67
CA VAL A 623 23.35 -13.96 34.38
C VAL A 623 23.06 -14.24 35.85
N ASN A 624 24.06 -14.00 36.71
CA ASN A 624 23.84 -13.85 38.15
C ASN A 624 23.15 -12.51 38.40
N LEU A 625 21.81 -12.51 38.40
CA LEU A 625 21.01 -11.37 38.84
C LEU A 625 21.16 -11.22 40.37
N PRO A 626 21.45 -10.02 40.90
CA PRO A 626 21.43 -9.82 42.34
C PRO A 626 20.00 -9.92 42.86
N PHE A 627 19.79 -10.36 44.11
CA PHE A 627 18.45 -10.48 44.67
C PHE A 627 17.75 -9.11 44.77
N SER A 628 16.50 -9.02 44.30
CA SER A 628 15.69 -7.80 44.40
C SER A 628 14.20 -8.09 44.64
N LYS A 629 13.68 -7.58 45.77
CA LYS A 629 12.24 -7.63 46.12
C LYS A 629 11.35 -6.74 45.22
N ASN A 630 11.95 -5.70 44.65
CA ASN A 630 11.24 -4.76 43.76
C ASN A 630 11.73 -4.95 42.32
N TRP A 631 10.91 -4.52 41.35
CA TRP A 631 11.36 -4.49 39.96
C TRP A 631 12.60 -3.60 39.82
N THR A 632 13.65 -4.16 39.23
CA THR A 632 14.88 -3.44 38.91
C THR A 632 15.25 -3.69 37.46
N ILE A 633 15.79 -2.65 36.81
CA ILE A 633 16.20 -2.70 35.40
C ILE A 633 17.72 -2.56 35.38
N ILE A 634 18.39 -3.48 34.70
CA ILE A 634 19.83 -3.44 34.52
C ILE A 634 20.20 -3.66 33.05
N ASN A 635 21.33 -3.08 32.64
CA ASN A 635 21.90 -3.27 31.32
C ASN A 635 22.92 -4.41 31.36
N GLN A 636 22.77 -5.39 30.49
CA GLN A 636 23.55 -6.61 30.46
C GLN A 636 24.11 -6.83 29.07
N SER A 637 25.38 -7.20 28.97
CA SER A 637 25.95 -7.66 27.70
C SER A 637 25.83 -9.17 27.66
N VAL A 638 25.05 -9.69 26.72
CA VAL A 638 24.85 -11.13 26.51
C VAL A 638 25.42 -11.51 25.15
N LEU A 639 26.15 -12.62 25.12
CA LEU A 639 26.72 -13.16 23.90
C LEU A 639 25.61 -13.79 23.05
N PHE A 640 25.30 -13.17 21.91
CA PHE A 640 24.26 -13.58 20.98
C PHE A 640 24.89 -13.92 19.63
N LEU A 641 24.85 -15.21 19.23
CA LEU A 641 25.39 -15.70 17.95
C LEU A 641 26.87 -15.30 17.70
N GLY A 642 27.69 -15.25 18.75
CA GLY A 642 29.11 -14.87 18.65
C GLY A 642 29.39 -13.37 18.76
N GLU A 643 28.36 -12.53 18.89
CA GLU A 643 28.50 -11.09 19.12
C GLU A 643 27.96 -10.70 20.50
N GLU A 644 28.68 -9.86 21.24
CA GLU A 644 28.14 -9.27 22.47
C GLU A 644 27.05 -8.25 22.14
N LYS A 645 25.84 -8.51 22.62
CA LYS A 645 24.69 -7.60 22.49
C LYS A 645 24.25 -7.10 23.84
N ARG A 646 23.89 -5.82 23.90
CA ARG A 646 23.33 -5.20 25.11
C ARG A 646 21.83 -5.47 25.21
N PHE A 647 21.41 -5.96 26.36
CA PHE A 647 20.03 -6.22 26.74
C PHE A 647 19.68 -5.37 27.96
N LEU A 648 18.49 -4.79 27.94
CA LEU A 648 17.87 -4.26 29.15
C LEU A 648 17.04 -5.37 29.79
N THR A 649 17.38 -5.73 31.02
CA THR A 649 16.75 -6.82 31.77
C THR A 649 16.03 -6.24 32.98
N GLY A 650 14.71 -6.40 33.01
CA GLY A 650 13.87 -6.11 34.16
C GLY A 650 13.62 -7.38 34.96
N TYR A 651 13.90 -7.39 36.26
CA TYR A 651 13.70 -8.57 37.11
C TYR A 651 13.18 -8.22 38.51
N LYS A 652 12.53 -9.20 39.14
CA LYS A 652 11.96 -9.18 40.50
C LYS A 652 11.90 -10.62 41.01
N ASP A 653 12.31 -10.85 42.26
CA ASP A 653 12.29 -12.14 42.95
C ASP A 653 11.06 -12.36 43.83
#